data_AF-A0A812I6R2-F1
#
_entry.id   AF-A0A812I6R2-F1
#
_cell.length_a   1.000
_cell.length_b   1.000
_cell.length_c   1.000
_cell.angle_alpha   90.00
_cell.angle_beta   90.00
_cell.angle_gamma   90.00
#
_symmetry.space_group_name_H-M   'P 1'
#
loop_
_entity.id
_entity.type
_entity.pdbx_description
1 polymer ?
#
loop_
_entity_poly.entity_id
_entity_poly.type
_entity_poly.pdbx_seq_one_letter_code
_entity_poly.pdbx_strand_id
1 'polypeptide(L)'
;MFLDSVWGSESMDIVDPYSHLVQEKPAEAEKPAEPEEPQEQEKDAEPLSGPKVKSVGLNSVDSTLNVIASGRMVRTLTEGGMQYLLACIRADTGIKSGRYMFEVRIVEAITPLDTGERTPTPKQLLRVGFSLAGSSLFLADGCDSFCFDSEGLFIHDKSRKKAAPKFKDATVAVLLNLDQSSPNKNTVSLFLNGTRQCPPQPIPEHLCGKPLYPTLSYKNVSVEVNFGPTPRKALPFSCHMLASAAAADVEASPCKAANKKPEVVLPVGLPSQGYFDWVDEFVERNPGYVELSDRKILEWAQKSGLWKPKGGGSLDKPEGSFGVPALDDWSVRRVLQNVSPCLNRSYVIGELKANLIAGDREATLSRFNSQDFARKAVVVMGEPTAEYKARVQSLILAEKKSKAEQEQKRKAQAEERKRMLELKRKKAEEARKAKEAAQKKKEGKDDKEDNGDDAKVEEAEENEDVKMEEAAVVELTEEEKSLSYRTGPVPDISDRELTKSFAKFSIPTQEEGFDAVSFAWQAQGDCAALLKKWILQKKLTQRAEDLQPGAGFKEVWTKWQKTIQEWRRRHAEYKEPSKRKALAAKKLEDAKKTMEEEKKKLMEAGDEDAAKALEEKFAQDTAPVEVNFDDLDVFAVEDVMDLGNCMPLFANFVYEDWTLLTLRAELHLLLHSFKKDLDDPDRPGFVEAHLAYYYQKYFKKSWNFGQYGLAKFTDLLDIMKDALTVDSTSNFLQAVQAEDVGLETFLKYTEDHRRERERRVDAGDETAKLKFTRPTPPPTRQADKGKGSVSGKGKAATQSSAYESSYQTKRPYQQSSGPPAKQPRTSYSSYGSYHGYHGRR
;
A
#
# COMPACT_ATOMS: atom_id res chain seq x y z
N MET A 1 -35.36 41.17 -64.81
CA MET A 1 -35.21 42.55 -64.33
C MET A 1 -33.74 42.76 -64.01
N PHE A 2 -33.02 43.38 -64.96
CA PHE A 2 -32.18 44.59 -64.81
C PHE A 2 -30.89 44.31 -64.00
N LEU A 3 -29.64 44.49 -64.44
CA LEU A 3 -28.93 45.13 -65.59
C LEU A 3 -27.50 44.52 -65.55
N ASP A 4 -26.84 44.05 -66.60
CA ASP A 4 -26.27 44.70 -67.81
C ASP A 4 -25.36 45.92 -67.57
N SER A 5 -24.05 45.78 -67.86
CA SER A 5 -23.24 46.62 -68.78
C SER A 5 -21.75 46.24 -68.67
N VAL A 6 -20.98 45.77 -69.67
CA VAL A 6 -20.87 45.99 -71.14
C VAL A 6 -19.95 47.16 -71.52
N TRP A 7 -18.73 46.78 -71.97
CA TRP A 7 -17.94 47.26 -73.13
C TRP A 7 -17.35 48.70 -73.11
N GLY A 8 -16.29 49.06 -73.83
CA GLY A 8 -15.52 48.46 -74.94
C GLY A 8 -14.14 49.16 -75.05
N SER A 9 -13.13 48.60 -75.73
CA SER A 9 -12.89 48.58 -77.19
C SER A 9 -11.74 49.54 -77.56
N GLU A 10 -10.60 48.99 -78.01
CA GLU A 10 -10.00 49.20 -79.35
C GLU A 10 -8.96 50.34 -79.36
N SER A 11 -7.85 50.35 -80.10
CA SER A 11 -7.17 49.45 -81.05
C SER A 11 -5.95 50.25 -81.57
N MET A 12 -4.83 49.62 -81.95
CA MET A 12 -4.23 49.76 -83.29
C MET A 12 -2.85 49.08 -83.40
N ASP A 13 -2.81 48.16 -84.35
CA ASP A 13 -1.69 47.36 -84.84
C ASP A 13 -0.71 48.17 -85.72
N ILE A 14 0.56 47.74 -85.77
CA ILE A 14 1.42 47.83 -86.96
C ILE A 14 2.29 46.57 -87.08
N VAL A 15 2.40 46.10 -88.33
CA VAL A 15 2.76 44.76 -88.82
C VAL A 15 4.27 44.60 -89.13
N ASP A 16 4.73 43.36 -88.95
CA ASP A 16 6.04 42.72 -89.19
C ASP A 16 6.45 42.61 -90.68
N PRO A 17 7.76 42.48 -91.00
CA PRO A 17 8.12 41.33 -91.83
C PRO A 17 9.52 40.71 -91.57
N TYR A 18 9.51 39.43 -91.17
CA TYR A 18 10.43 38.33 -91.57
C TYR A 18 11.93 38.49 -91.21
N SER A 19 12.63 37.54 -90.60
CA SER A 19 12.51 36.08 -90.72
C SER A 19 13.62 35.43 -89.88
N HIS A 20 13.39 34.18 -89.50
CA HIS A 20 14.29 33.26 -88.80
C HIS A 20 14.30 33.38 -87.28
N LEU A 21 13.29 32.75 -86.65
CA LEU A 21 13.46 31.77 -85.57
C LEU A 21 12.12 31.05 -85.39
N VAL A 22 12.15 29.73 -85.60
CA VAL A 22 11.00 28.83 -85.53
C VAL A 22 10.48 28.81 -84.09
N GLN A 23 9.24 29.27 -83.89
CA GLN A 23 8.48 29.15 -82.63
C GLN A 23 7.59 27.90 -82.70
N GLU A 24 7.81 26.96 -81.78
CA GLU A 24 6.82 25.95 -81.42
C GLU A 24 5.77 26.54 -80.46
N LYS A 25 4.53 26.06 -80.62
CA LYS A 25 3.29 26.56 -80.00
C LYS A 25 3.29 26.53 -78.47
N PRO A 26 2.61 27.49 -77.80
CA PRO A 26 2.27 27.38 -76.39
C PRO A 26 1.21 26.28 -76.18
N ALA A 27 1.52 25.32 -75.32
CA ALA A 27 0.65 24.21 -74.97
C ALA A 27 -0.55 24.68 -74.11
N GLU A 28 -1.71 24.13 -74.45
CA GLU A 28 -2.95 24.17 -73.68
C GLU A 28 -2.71 23.85 -72.20
N ALA A 29 -3.37 24.63 -71.32
CA ALA A 29 -3.46 24.32 -69.91
C ALA A 29 -4.16 22.97 -69.71
N GLU A 30 -3.39 21.96 -69.31
CA GLU A 30 -3.91 20.67 -68.85
C GLU A 30 -4.82 20.89 -67.64
N LYS A 31 -6.06 20.39 -67.75
CA LYS A 31 -6.93 20.15 -66.61
C LYS A 31 -6.18 19.26 -65.61
N PRO A 32 -6.25 19.52 -64.29
CA PRO A 32 -5.69 18.60 -63.31
C PRO A 32 -6.34 17.23 -63.49
N ALA A 33 -5.51 16.21 -63.68
CA ALA A 33 -5.94 14.82 -63.73
C ALA A 33 -6.76 14.49 -62.48
N GLU A 34 -7.91 13.85 -62.68
CA GLU A 34 -8.63 13.20 -61.58
C GLU A 34 -7.68 12.25 -60.87
N PRO A 35 -7.66 12.20 -59.53
CA PRO A 35 -6.82 11.25 -58.82
C PRO A 35 -7.23 9.83 -59.23
N GLU A 36 -6.30 9.08 -59.84
CA GLU A 36 -6.49 7.65 -60.13
C GLU A 36 -6.99 6.96 -58.85
N GLU A 37 -8.09 6.22 -58.97
CA GLU A 37 -8.61 5.42 -57.86
C GLU A 37 -7.50 4.50 -57.34
N PRO A 38 -7.27 4.43 -56.01
CA PRO A 38 -6.22 3.56 -55.47
C PRO A 38 -6.50 2.11 -55.86
N GLN A 39 -5.68 1.56 -56.75
CA GLN A 39 -5.79 0.19 -57.23
C GLN A 39 -5.77 -0.80 -56.05
N GLU A 40 -6.76 -1.70 -55.98
CA GLU A 40 -6.83 -2.72 -54.90
C GLU A 40 -5.60 -3.64 -54.95
N GLN A 41 -4.99 -3.86 -53.79
CA GLN A 41 -3.68 -4.49 -53.67
C GLN A 41 -3.78 -6.02 -53.47
N GLU A 42 -4.97 -6.54 -53.22
CA GLU A 42 -5.25 -7.96 -53.04
C GLU A 42 -6.06 -8.51 -54.21
N LYS A 43 -5.73 -9.73 -54.65
CA LYS A 43 -6.52 -10.47 -55.66
C LYS A 43 -7.56 -11.36 -54.99
N ASP A 44 -8.56 -11.83 -55.73
CA ASP A 44 -9.53 -12.81 -55.26
C ASP A 44 -8.87 -14.06 -54.68
N ALA A 45 -9.41 -14.59 -53.58
CA ALA A 45 -8.92 -15.81 -52.96
C ALA A 45 -9.33 -17.04 -53.76
N GLU A 46 -8.33 -17.87 -54.08
CA GLU A 46 -8.54 -19.19 -54.67
C GLU A 46 -9.42 -20.06 -53.76
N PRO A 47 -10.21 -20.99 -54.33
CA PRO A 47 -10.98 -21.94 -53.54
C PRO A 47 -10.09 -22.76 -52.58
N LEU A 48 -10.51 -22.86 -51.32
CA LEU A 48 -9.78 -23.67 -50.33
C LEU A 48 -9.91 -25.16 -50.65
N SER A 49 -8.78 -25.88 -50.60
CA SER A 49 -8.74 -27.34 -50.74
C SER A 49 -8.65 -28.03 -49.37
N GLY A 50 -9.25 -29.22 -49.27
CA GLY A 50 -9.20 -30.04 -48.04
C GLY A 50 -10.29 -29.74 -47.00
N PRO A 51 -10.23 -30.39 -45.83
CA PRO A 51 -11.22 -30.22 -44.78
C PRO A 51 -11.16 -28.82 -44.18
N LYS A 52 -12.33 -28.24 -43.87
CA LYS A 52 -12.46 -26.95 -43.18
C LYS A 52 -12.38 -27.11 -41.66
N VAL A 53 -12.05 -26.01 -40.97
CA VAL A 53 -12.15 -25.93 -39.51
C VAL A 53 -13.57 -26.25 -39.05
N LYS A 54 -13.70 -26.97 -37.92
CA LYS A 54 -15.01 -27.43 -37.42
C LYS A 54 -15.86 -26.27 -36.87
N SER A 55 -15.26 -25.43 -36.04
CA SER A 55 -15.91 -24.29 -35.39
C SER A 55 -14.86 -23.28 -34.98
N VAL A 56 -15.24 -22.00 -34.99
CA VAL A 56 -14.41 -20.89 -34.51
C VAL A 56 -15.26 -20.05 -33.57
N GLY A 57 -14.74 -19.79 -32.38
CA GLY A 57 -15.43 -19.08 -31.33
C GLY A 57 -14.52 -18.19 -30.49
N LEU A 58 -15.14 -17.46 -29.57
CA LEU A 58 -14.44 -16.71 -28.53
C LEU A 58 -14.15 -17.65 -27.36
N ASN A 59 -12.91 -17.65 -26.89
CA ASN A 59 -12.48 -18.52 -25.81
C ASN A 59 -12.74 -17.85 -24.46
N SER A 60 -13.81 -18.25 -23.79
CA SER A 60 -14.20 -17.72 -22.48
C SER A 60 -13.27 -18.13 -21.34
N VAL A 61 -12.24 -18.95 -21.57
CA VAL A 61 -11.21 -19.29 -20.56
C VAL A 61 -9.99 -18.40 -20.77
N ASP A 62 -9.72 -18.02 -22.02
CA ASP A 62 -8.64 -17.13 -22.42
C ASP A 62 -9.16 -15.67 -22.54
N SER A 63 -9.71 -15.19 -21.43
CA SER A 63 -10.28 -13.85 -21.32
C SER A 63 -10.06 -13.25 -19.93
N THR A 64 -10.17 -11.94 -19.78
CA THR A 64 -10.22 -11.32 -18.44
C THR A 64 -11.55 -11.64 -17.74
N LEU A 65 -11.57 -11.53 -16.41
CA LEU A 65 -12.71 -11.93 -15.56
C LEU A 65 -13.94 -11.01 -15.68
N ASN A 66 -13.79 -9.83 -16.26
CA ASN A 66 -14.88 -8.86 -16.47
C ASN A 66 -15.54 -8.98 -17.86
N VAL A 67 -15.21 -10.02 -18.63
CA VAL A 67 -15.86 -10.32 -19.91
C VAL A 67 -17.17 -11.05 -19.66
N ILE A 68 -18.26 -10.50 -20.19
CA ILE A 68 -19.55 -11.17 -20.28
C ILE A 68 -19.75 -11.55 -21.74
N ALA A 69 -19.70 -12.84 -22.05
CA ALA A 69 -19.84 -13.36 -23.40
C ALA A 69 -21.18 -14.12 -23.57
N SER A 70 -21.87 -13.87 -24.68
CA SER A 70 -23.08 -14.59 -25.08
C SER A 70 -23.03 -14.86 -26.59
N GLY A 71 -22.59 -16.07 -26.95
CA GLY A 71 -22.36 -16.45 -28.35
C GLY A 71 -21.29 -15.57 -29.00
N ARG A 72 -21.71 -14.75 -29.97
CA ARG A 72 -20.83 -13.83 -30.72
C ARG A 72 -20.74 -12.42 -30.13
N MET A 73 -21.50 -12.13 -29.08
CA MET A 73 -21.54 -10.84 -28.42
C MET A 73 -20.67 -10.87 -27.16
N VAL A 74 -19.85 -9.84 -26.95
CA VAL A 74 -19.11 -9.62 -25.72
C VAL A 74 -19.34 -8.22 -25.17
N ARG A 75 -19.45 -8.12 -23.85
CA ARG A 75 -19.63 -6.86 -23.10
C ARG A 75 -18.68 -6.83 -21.90
N THR A 76 -18.34 -5.63 -21.45
CA THR A 76 -17.58 -5.40 -20.22
C THR A 76 -18.55 -5.33 -19.03
N LEU A 77 -18.24 -5.99 -17.92
CA LEU A 77 -18.85 -5.70 -16.63
C LEU A 77 -18.53 -4.25 -16.23
N THR A 78 -19.52 -3.48 -15.78
CA THR A 78 -19.36 -2.05 -15.45
C THR A 78 -19.50 -1.74 -13.96
N GLU A 79 -19.81 -2.74 -13.13
CA GLU A 79 -20.03 -2.54 -11.70
C GLU A 79 -18.73 -2.44 -10.91
N GLY A 80 -18.78 -1.75 -9.77
CA GLY A 80 -17.72 -1.74 -8.75
C GLY A 80 -16.33 -1.32 -9.25
N GLY A 81 -16.24 -0.46 -10.27
CA GLY A 81 -14.96 0.02 -10.83
C GLY A 81 -14.50 -0.72 -12.08
N MET A 82 -15.21 -1.77 -12.52
CA MET A 82 -14.85 -2.53 -13.72
C MET A 82 -14.92 -1.71 -15.01
N GLN A 83 -15.67 -0.61 -15.03
CA GLN A 83 -15.71 0.34 -16.15
C GLN A 83 -14.36 1.04 -16.43
N TYR A 84 -13.41 0.97 -15.49
CA TYR A 84 -12.05 1.47 -15.67
C TYR A 84 -11.06 0.42 -16.17
N LEU A 85 -11.46 -0.85 -16.22
CA LEU A 85 -10.60 -1.95 -16.62
C LEU A 85 -10.90 -2.41 -18.05
N LEU A 86 -9.85 -2.77 -18.80
CA LEU A 86 -10.01 -3.40 -20.11
C LEU A 86 -10.59 -4.80 -19.93
N ALA A 87 -11.63 -5.12 -20.69
CA ALA A 87 -12.04 -6.49 -20.95
C ALA A 87 -11.27 -7.02 -22.17
N CYS A 88 -10.72 -8.22 -22.07
CA CYS A 88 -9.95 -8.82 -23.16
C CYS A 88 -10.37 -10.27 -23.38
N ILE A 89 -10.43 -10.70 -24.64
CA ILE A 89 -10.77 -12.08 -25.02
C ILE A 89 -10.04 -12.48 -26.30
N ARG A 90 -9.51 -13.70 -26.32
CA ARG A 90 -8.87 -14.32 -27.49
C ARG A 90 -9.81 -15.36 -28.13
N ALA A 91 -9.70 -15.57 -29.44
CA ALA A 91 -10.39 -16.64 -30.13
C ALA A 91 -9.82 -18.03 -29.79
N ASP A 92 -10.63 -19.07 -29.97
CA ASP A 92 -10.21 -20.47 -29.78
C ASP A 92 -9.41 -21.05 -30.96
N THR A 93 -9.24 -20.29 -32.04
CA THR A 93 -8.61 -20.73 -33.28
C THR A 93 -7.59 -19.69 -33.75
N GLY A 94 -6.35 -20.13 -33.94
CA GLY A 94 -5.23 -19.32 -34.44
C GLY A 94 -4.91 -19.63 -35.90
N ILE A 95 -4.42 -18.63 -36.63
CA ILE A 95 -4.06 -18.73 -38.04
C ILE A 95 -2.55 -18.92 -38.16
N LYS A 96 -2.10 -19.95 -38.88
CA LYS A 96 -0.68 -20.28 -39.11
C LYS A 96 -0.22 -19.96 -40.53
N SER A 97 -1.12 -20.09 -41.49
CA SER A 97 -0.87 -19.87 -42.92
C SER A 97 -2.14 -19.41 -43.63
N GLY A 98 -2.02 -19.05 -44.90
CA GLY A 98 -3.14 -18.62 -45.72
C GLY A 98 -3.57 -17.18 -45.46
N ARG A 99 -4.68 -16.77 -46.09
CA ARG A 99 -5.21 -15.41 -46.07
C ARG A 99 -6.66 -15.42 -45.62
N TYR A 100 -6.91 -14.88 -44.43
CA TYR A 100 -8.21 -14.97 -43.75
C TYR A 100 -8.60 -13.66 -43.10
N MET A 101 -9.91 -13.45 -42.95
CA MET A 101 -10.47 -12.30 -42.24
C MET A 101 -11.50 -12.68 -41.17
N PHE A 102 -11.71 -11.77 -40.24
CA PHE A 102 -12.86 -11.77 -39.35
C PHE A 102 -13.39 -10.33 -39.20
N GLU A 103 -14.65 -10.20 -38.82
CA GLU A 103 -15.28 -8.89 -38.63
C GLU A 103 -15.64 -8.65 -37.16
N VAL A 104 -15.61 -7.38 -36.75
CA VAL A 104 -16.17 -6.92 -35.48
C VAL A 104 -17.03 -5.69 -35.70
N ARG A 105 -18.04 -5.51 -34.84
CA ARG A 105 -18.87 -4.31 -34.82
C ARG A 105 -19.12 -3.88 -33.37
N ILE A 106 -18.95 -2.59 -33.09
CA ILE A 106 -19.43 -2.00 -31.84
C ILE A 106 -20.96 -1.87 -31.97
N VAL A 107 -21.70 -2.58 -31.12
CA VAL A 107 -23.17 -2.58 -31.12
C VAL A 107 -23.70 -1.56 -30.12
N GLU A 108 -22.97 -1.34 -29.03
CA GLU A 108 -23.35 -0.41 -27.98
C GLU A 108 -22.10 0.29 -27.45
N ALA A 109 -22.19 1.60 -27.26
CA ALA A 109 -21.18 2.40 -26.58
C ALA A 109 -21.74 2.81 -25.22
N ILE A 110 -21.15 2.27 -24.16
CA ILE A 110 -21.62 2.50 -22.79
C ILE A 110 -20.93 3.75 -22.26
N THR A 111 -21.69 4.67 -21.70
CA THR A 111 -21.16 5.83 -20.97
C THR A 111 -21.48 5.65 -19.50
N PRO A 112 -20.55 5.13 -18.68
CA PRO A 112 -20.79 4.94 -17.26
C PRO A 112 -21.06 6.29 -16.60
N LEU A 113 -22.07 6.34 -15.73
CA LEU A 113 -22.29 7.48 -14.86
C LEU A 113 -21.14 7.55 -13.85
N ASP A 114 -20.48 8.70 -13.76
CA ASP A 114 -19.43 8.95 -12.77
C ASP A 114 -19.81 10.18 -11.93
N THR A 115 -19.59 10.09 -10.62
CA THR A 115 -20.14 11.04 -9.63
C THR A 115 -19.10 12.01 -9.07
N GLY A 116 -17.84 11.97 -9.53
CA GLY A 116 -16.74 12.77 -8.97
C GLY A 116 -16.03 13.69 -9.98
N GLU A 117 -15.92 14.98 -9.66
CA GLU A 117 -15.22 15.99 -10.50
C GLU A 117 -13.73 15.70 -10.74
N ARG A 118 -13.10 14.84 -9.94
CA ARG A 118 -11.65 14.52 -10.00
C ARG A 118 -11.35 13.10 -10.50
N THR A 119 -12.36 12.29 -10.77
CA THR A 119 -12.17 10.92 -11.26
C THR A 119 -11.85 10.93 -12.75
N PRO A 120 -10.86 10.16 -13.25
CA PRO A 120 -10.60 10.05 -14.68
C PRO A 120 -11.85 9.60 -15.43
N THR A 121 -12.28 10.28 -16.49
CA THR A 121 -13.48 9.86 -17.23
C THR A 121 -13.28 8.49 -17.90
N PRO A 122 -14.17 7.50 -17.68
CA PRO A 122 -14.13 6.23 -18.38
C PRO A 122 -14.22 6.44 -19.91
N LYS A 123 -13.23 5.92 -20.65
CA LYS A 123 -13.22 6.00 -22.12
C LYS A 123 -13.86 4.77 -22.74
N GLN A 124 -14.50 4.96 -23.88
CA GLN A 124 -14.91 3.91 -24.80
C GLN A 124 -13.71 3.56 -25.69
N LEU A 125 -13.36 2.29 -25.78
CA LEU A 125 -12.21 1.84 -26.56
C LEU A 125 -12.48 0.44 -27.10
N LEU A 126 -12.10 0.20 -28.36
CA LEU A 126 -11.95 -1.13 -28.94
C LEU A 126 -10.55 -1.23 -29.55
N ARG A 127 -9.85 -2.32 -29.26
CA ARG A 127 -8.66 -2.77 -29.96
C ARG A 127 -8.96 -4.15 -30.56
N VAL A 128 -8.67 -4.29 -31.84
CA VAL A 128 -8.87 -5.54 -32.58
C VAL A 128 -7.58 -5.90 -33.31
N GLY A 129 -7.16 -7.14 -33.18
CA GLY A 129 -5.88 -7.58 -33.75
C GLY A 129 -5.58 -9.02 -33.45
N PHE A 130 -4.29 -9.33 -33.32
CA PHE A 130 -3.80 -10.68 -33.12
C PHE A 130 -2.76 -10.75 -32.01
N SER A 131 -2.70 -11.90 -31.33
CA SER A 131 -1.70 -12.21 -30.31
C SER A 131 -1.29 -13.69 -30.38
N LEU A 132 -0.13 -14.01 -29.80
CA LEU A 132 0.30 -15.40 -29.61
C LEU A 132 -0.53 -16.10 -28.52
N ALA A 133 -0.61 -17.42 -28.56
CA ALA A 133 -1.19 -18.17 -27.45
C ALA A 133 -0.35 -17.99 -26.17
N GLY A 134 -1.01 -17.81 -25.03
CA GLY A 134 -0.36 -17.63 -23.73
C GLY A 134 0.32 -16.27 -23.51
N SER A 135 0.36 -15.39 -24.52
CA SER A 135 0.83 -14.01 -24.34
C SER A 135 -0.19 -13.16 -23.59
N SER A 136 0.19 -11.91 -23.24
CA SER A 136 -0.71 -10.94 -22.62
C SER A 136 -2.01 -10.78 -23.42
N LEU A 137 -3.15 -10.85 -22.73
CA LEU A 137 -4.48 -10.60 -23.32
C LEU A 137 -4.70 -9.11 -23.65
N PHE A 138 -3.90 -8.22 -23.10
CA PHE A 138 -3.99 -6.79 -23.33
C PHE A 138 -3.28 -6.45 -24.65
N LEU A 139 -4.04 -6.25 -25.72
CA LEU A 139 -3.47 -5.79 -26.99
C LEU A 139 -2.75 -4.46 -26.78
N ALA A 140 -1.53 -4.35 -27.33
CA ALA A 140 -0.54 -3.29 -27.10
C ALA A 140 0.27 -3.36 -25.79
N ASP A 141 0.19 -4.48 -25.06
CA ASP A 141 1.07 -4.81 -23.94
C ASP A 141 2.13 -5.82 -24.41
N GLY A 142 3.39 -5.38 -24.45
CA GLY A 142 4.52 -6.19 -24.94
C GLY A 142 4.62 -6.31 -26.46
N CYS A 143 5.52 -7.19 -26.91
CA CYS A 143 5.83 -7.40 -28.33
C CYS A 143 5.08 -8.60 -28.95
N ASP A 144 4.36 -9.41 -28.17
CA ASP A 144 3.68 -10.62 -28.68
C ASP A 144 2.29 -10.37 -29.28
N SER A 145 1.95 -9.10 -29.56
CA SER A 145 0.68 -8.72 -30.16
C SER A 145 0.78 -7.47 -31.04
N PHE A 146 -0.20 -7.30 -31.92
CA PHE A 146 -0.42 -6.08 -32.70
C PHE A 146 -1.91 -5.86 -32.92
N CYS A 147 -2.34 -4.60 -33.04
CA CYS A 147 -3.76 -4.29 -33.17
C CYS A 147 -4.04 -2.95 -33.87
N PHE A 148 -5.28 -2.79 -34.32
CA PHE A 148 -5.88 -1.51 -34.64
C PHE A 148 -6.80 -1.08 -33.49
N ASP A 149 -6.69 0.16 -33.04
CA ASP A 149 -7.62 0.73 -32.07
C ASP A 149 -8.74 1.55 -32.74
N SER A 150 -9.81 1.82 -31.99
CA SER A 150 -10.97 2.59 -32.47
C SER A 150 -10.67 4.04 -32.83
N GLU A 151 -9.50 4.57 -32.44
CA GLU A 151 -9.01 5.88 -32.88
C GLU A 151 -8.27 5.81 -34.23
N GLY A 152 -8.15 4.60 -34.80
CA GLY A 152 -7.53 4.32 -36.10
C GLY A 152 -6.00 4.24 -36.04
N LEU A 153 -5.44 3.94 -34.87
CA LEU A 153 -4.01 3.71 -34.69
C LEU A 153 -3.70 2.23 -34.87
N PHE A 154 -2.67 1.93 -35.66
CA PHE A 154 -1.98 0.64 -35.62
C PHE A 154 -0.95 0.66 -34.50
N ILE A 155 -0.99 -0.34 -33.62
CA ILE A 155 -0.20 -0.38 -32.39
C ILE A 155 0.55 -1.71 -32.29
N HIS A 156 1.86 -1.62 -32.08
CA HIS A 156 2.75 -2.73 -31.77
C HIS A 156 3.91 -2.24 -30.90
N ASP A 157 4.26 -2.97 -29.84
CA ASP A 157 5.34 -2.64 -28.89
C ASP A 157 5.47 -1.15 -28.54
N LYS A 158 4.35 -0.57 -28.05
CA LYS A 158 4.20 0.86 -27.69
C LYS A 158 4.31 1.85 -28.87
N SER A 159 4.76 1.42 -30.05
CA SER A 159 4.70 2.22 -31.28
C SER A 159 3.25 2.41 -31.70
N ARG A 160 2.90 3.63 -32.11
CA ARG A 160 1.56 4.02 -32.53
C ARG A 160 1.65 4.77 -33.85
N LYS A 161 1.07 4.19 -34.90
CA LYS A 161 1.04 4.79 -36.24
C LYS A 161 -0.40 5.04 -36.65
N LYS A 162 -0.71 6.24 -37.15
CA LYS A 162 -2.03 6.50 -37.73
C LYS A 162 -2.17 5.68 -39.02
N ALA A 163 -3.14 4.76 -39.03
CA ALA A 163 -3.38 3.86 -40.16
C ALA A 163 -4.77 4.02 -40.76
N ALA A 164 -5.77 4.41 -39.96
CA ALA A 164 -7.15 4.52 -40.40
C ALA A 164 -7.86 5.73 -39.74
N PRO A 165 -9.04 6.16 -40.24
CA PRO A 165 -9.90 7.06 -39.50
C PRO A 165 -10.46 6.40 -38.23
N LYS A 166 -11.01 7.22 -37.34
CA LYS A 166 -11.71 6.77 -36.13
C LYS A 166 -12.98 5.99 -36.52
N PHE A 167 -13.26 4.88 -35.85
CA PHE A 167 -14.45 4.06 -36.12
C PHE A 167 -15.29 3.81 -34.87
N LYS A 168 -16.62 4.01 -34.99
CA LYS A 168 -17.60 3.81 -33.90
C LYS A 168 -18.82 3.00 -34.34
N ASP A 169 -19.42 3.34 -35.48
CA ASP A 169 -20.55 2.59 -36.06
C ASP A 169 -20.15 2.06 -37.45
N ALA A 170 -19.20 1.13 -37.44
CA ALA A 170 -18.70 0.50 -38.65
C ALA A 170 -18.55 -1.01 -38.43
N THR A 171 -18.76 -1.77 -39.50
CA THR A 171 -18.28 -3.14 -39.58
C THR A 171 -16.79 -3.10 -39.89
N VAL A 172 -15.97 -3.56 -38.95
CA VAL A 172 -14.52 -3.54 -39.05
C VAL A 172 -14.07 -4.93 -39.46
N ALA A 173 -13.54 -5.10 -40.67
CA ALA A 173 -12.91 -6.36 -41.07
C ALA A 173 -11.40 -6.25 -40.90
N VAL A 174 -10.81 -7.23 -40.22
CA VAL A 174 -9.36 -7.36 -40.08
C VAL A 174 -8.91 -8.58 -40.88
N LEU A 175 -8.08 -8.34 -41.88
CA LEU A 175 -7.54 -9.37 -42.77
C LEU A 175 -6.08 -9.62 -42.41
N LEU A 176 -5.75 -10.89 -42.15
CA LEU A 176 -4.39 -11.36 -41.92
C LEU A 176 -3.93 -12.17 -43.14
N ASN A 177 -2.81 -11.78 -43.73
CA ASN A 177 -2.24 -12.40 -44.91
C ASN A 177 -0.92 -13.10 -44.54
N LEU A 178 -0.97 -14.42 -44.33
CA LEU A 178 0.20 -15.28 -44.09
C LEU A 178 0.50 -16.20 -45.29
N ASP A 179 -0.21 -16.02 -46.39
CA ASP A 179 0.01 -16.77 -47.62
C ASP A 179 1.36 -16.38 -48.23
N GLN A 180 2.31 -17.32 -48.23
CA GLN A 180 3.67 -17.07 -48.73
C GLN A 180 3.73 -16.85 -50.24
N SER A 181 2.67 -17.23 -50.98
CA SER A 181 2.53 -16.99 -52.41
C SER A 181 1.99 -15.59 -52.74
N SER A 182 1.42 -14.89 -51.75
CA SER A 182 0.89 -13.54 -51.91
C SER A 182 2.01 -12.49 -52.04
N PRO A 183 1.84 -11.46 -52.91
CA PRO A 183 2.75 -10.32 -52.94
C PRO A 183 2.74 -9.52 -51.63
N ASN A 184 1.64 -9.55 -50.87
CA ASN A 184 1.47 -8.87 -49.58
C ASN A 184 1.58 -9.85 -48.39
N LYS A 185 2.42 -10.87 -48.50
CA LYS A 185 2.61 -11.85 -47.41
C LYS A 185 3.09 -11.19 -46.12
N ASN A 186 2.74 -11.79 -44.98
CA ASN A 186 3.07 -11.33 -43.64
C ASN A 186 2.57 -9.90 -43.36
N THR A 187 1.32 -9.62 -43.76
CA THR A 187 0.69 -8.30 -43.52
C THR A 187 -0.68 -8.42 -42.86
N VAL A 188 -1.12 -7.31 -42.28
CA VAL A 188 -2.47 -7.13 -41.76
C VAL A 188 -3.11 -5.87 -42.37
N SER A 189 -4.39 -5.96 -42.72
CA SER A 189 -5.14 -4.86 -43.33
C SER A 189 -6.45 -4.61 -42.57
N LEU A 190 -6.86 -3.35 -42.52
CA LEU A 190 -8.11 -2.90 -41.91
C LEU A 190 -9.09 -2.41 -42.98
N PHE A 191 -10.32 -2.90 -42.94
CA PHE A 191 -11.42 -2.43 -43.77
C PHE A 191 -12.56 -1.94 -42.89
N LEU A 192 -13.17 -0.82 -43.29
CA LEU A 192 -14.37 -0.27 -42.66
C LEU A 192 -15.51 -0.32 -43.65
N ASN A 193 -16.60 -0.99 -43.28
CA ASN A 193 -17.79 -1.16 -44.12
C ASN A 193 -17.51 -1.72 -45.53
N GLY A 194 -16.48 -2.56 -45.67
CA GLY A 194 -16.05 -3.13 -46.95
C GLY A 194 -14.96 -2.33 -47.68
N THR A 195 -14.62 -1.12 -47.22
CA THR A 195 -13.61 -0.26 -47.86
C THR A 195 -12.28 -0.32 -47.13
N ARG A 196 -11.18 -0.55 -47.86
CA ARG A 196 -9.80 -0.54 -47.32
C ARG A 196 -9.44 0.83 -46.74
N GLN A 197 -8.84 0.86 -45.56
CA GLN A 197 -8.46 2.12 -44.89
C GLN A 197 -6.95 2.38 -44.85
N CYS A 198 -6.14 1.33 -45.01
CA CYS A 198 -4.69 1.44 -44.99
C CYS A 198 -4.07 0.53 -46.05
N PRO A 199 -2.88 0.88 -46.57
CA PRO A 199 -2.00 -0.11 -47.18
C PRO A 199 -1.79 -1.29 -46.22
N PRO A 200 -1.48 -2.50 -46.71
CA PRO A 200 -1.09 -3.63 -45.88
C PRO A 200 0.00 -3.21 -44.88
N GLN A 201 -0.26 -3.38 -43.59
CA GLN A 201 0.73 -3.10 -42.55
C GLN A 201 1.57 -4.37 -42.32
N PRO A 202 2.90 -4.30 -42.32
CA PRO A 202 3.73 -5.47 -42.05
C PRO A 202 3.50 -5.96 -40.62
N ILE A 203 3.43 -7.29 -40.44
CA ILE A 203 3.44 -7.88 -39.10
C ILE A 203 4.88 -7.87 -38.54
N PRO A 204 5.06 -7.81 -37.21
CA PRO A 204 6.38 -7.88 -36.59
C PRO A 204 7.11 -9.18 -36.97
N GLU A 205 8.39 -9.08 -37.32
CA GLU A 205 9.16 -10.20 -37.87
C GLU A 205 9.23 -11.42 -36.94
N HIS A 206 9.35 -11.21 -35.62
CA HIS A 206 9.38 -12.29 -34.64
C HIS A 206 8.04 -13.03 -34.46
N LEU A 207 6.97 -12.53 -35.07
CA LEU A 207 5.65 -13.15 -35.10
C LEU A 207 5.37 -13.92 -36.40
N CYS A 208 6.19 -13.71 -37.45
CA CYS A 208 6.07 -14.45 -38.70
C CYS A 208 6.27 -15.96 -38.46
N GLY A 209 5.43 -16.79 -39.08
CA GLY A 209 5.49 -18.24 -38.95
C GLY A 209 4.96 -18.80 -37.62
N LYS A 210 4.50 -17.94 -36.70
CA LYS A 210 3.83 -18.36 -35.47
C LYS A 210 2.31 -18.28 -35.64
N PRO A 211 1.55 -19.16 -34.97
CA PRO A 211 0.09 -19.08 -34.94
C PRO A 211 -0.40 -17.78 -34.30
N LEU A 212 -1.25 -17.04 -35.02
CA LEU A 212 -1.79 -15.74 -34.59
C LEU A 212 -3.29 -15.84 -34.34
N TYR A 213 -3.70 -15.50 -33.12
CA TYR A 213 -5.08 -15.65 -32.67
C TYR A 213 -5.82 -14.30 -32.68
N PRO A 214 -6.99 -14.19 -33.33
CA PRO A 214 -7.85 -13.03 -33.20
C PRO A 214 -8.08 -12.69 -31.73
N THR A 215 -7.82 -11.45 -31.36
CA THR A 215 -7.89 -10.97 -29.98
C THR A 215 -8.60 -9.63 -29.95
N LEU A 216 -9.35 -9.39 -28.88
CA LEU A 216 -10.02 -8.13 -28.61
C LEU A 216 -9.62 -7.60 -27.24
N SER A 217 -9.37 -6.29 -27.16
CA SER A 217 -9.27 -5.58 -25.88
C SER A 217 -10.16 -4.35 -25.95
N TYR A 218 -11.16 -4.28 -25.08
CA TYR A 218 -12.23 -3.31 -25.19
C TYR A 218 -12.68 -2.81 -23.81
N LYS A 219 -13.28 -1.63 -23.79
CA LYS A 219 -13.70 -0.95 -22.56
C LYS A 219 -14.93 -0.12 -22.83
N ASN A 220 -15.96 -0.31 -22.00
CA ASN A 220 -17.23 0.42 -22.08
C ASN A 220 -17.91 0.32 -23.45
N VAL A 221 -17.80 -0.83 -24.11
CA VAL A 221 -18.48 -1.12 -25.37
C VAL A 221 -18.99 -2.56 -25.38
N SER A 222 -20.08 -2.81 -26.11
CA SER A 222 -20.53 -4.15 -26.47
C SER A 222 -20.13 -4.42 -27.92
N VAL A 223 -19.45 -5.55 -28.16
CA VAL A 223 -18.84 -5.89 -29.45
C VAL A 223 -19.43 -7.20 -29.95
N GLU A 224 -19.89 -7.19 -31.19
CA GLU A 224 -20.31 -8.38 -31.91
C GLU A 224 -19.17 -8.83 -32.83
N VAL A 225 -18.83 -10.13 -32.80
CA VAL A 225 -17.75 -10.74 -33.57
C VAL A 225 -18.33 -11.70 -34.60
N ASN A 226 -17.89 -11.56 -35.86
CA ASN A 226 -18.28 -12.47 -36.94
C ASN A 226 -17.04 -13.15 -37.51
N PHE A 227 -16.87 -14.44 -37.19
CA PHE A 227 -15.85 -15.29 -37.81
C PHE A 227 -16.31 -15.91 -39.14
N GLY A 228 -17.58 -15.76 -39.51
CA GLY A 228 -18.15 -16.27 -40.76
C GLY A 228 -19.22 -17.35 -40.59
N PRO A 229 -19.52 -18.12 -41.66
CA PRO A 229 -18.75 -18.22 -42.91
C PRO A 229 -18.95 -17.04 -43.89
N THR A 230 -19.98 -16.21 -43.70
CA THR A 230 -20.34 -15.11 -44.63
C THR A 230 -20.00 -13.74 -44.04
N PRO A 231 -19.35 -12.84 -44.81
CA PRO A 231 -19.07 -11.48 -44.36
C PRO A 231 -20.33 -10.63 -44.34
N ARG A 232 -20.41 -9.65 -43.42
CA ARG A 232 -21.51 -8.67 -43.37
C ARG A 232 -21.38 -7.63 -44.47
N LYS A 233 -20.13 -7.30 -44.82
CA LYS A 233 -19.80 -6.37 -45.89
C LYS A 233 -18.80 -7.05 -46.82
N ALA A 234 -19.15 -7.14 -48.09
CA ALA A 234 -18.22 -7.64 -49.10
C ALA A 234 -16.99 -6.73 -49.15
N LEU A 235 -15.80 -7.33 -49.26
CA LEU A 235 -14.58 -6.61 -49.59
C LEU A 235 -14.52 -6.37 -51.11
N PRO A 236 -13.62 -5.52 -51.62
CA PRO A 236 -13.46 -5.28 -53.05
C PRO A 236 -12.95 -6.51 -53.85
N PHE A 237 -12.64 -7.60 -53.14
CA PHE A 237 -12.19 -8.89 -53.64
C PHE A 237 -12.74 -10.01 -52.75
N SER A 238 -12.71 -11.25 -53.24
CA SER A 238 -13.10 -12.44 -52.48
C SER A 238 -12.04 -12.81 -51.44
N CYS A 239 -12.44 -12.92 -50.16
CA CYS A 239 -11.58 -13.33 -49.07
C CYS A 239 -12.29 -14.35 -48.18
N HIS A 240 -11.61 -15.43 -47.80
CA HIS A 240 -12.17 -16.45 -46.92
C HIS A 240 -12.26 -15.93 -45.49
N MET A 241 -13.39 -16.16 -44.83
CA MET A 241 -13.53 -15.90 -43.40
C MET A 241 -12.93 -17.03 -42.56
N LEU A 242 -12.52 -16.72 -41.34
CA LEU A 242 -11.85 -17.67 -40.44
C LEU A 242 -12.68 -18.95 -40.18
N ALA A 243 -14.01 -18.86 -40.07
CA ALA A 243 -14.88 -20.03 -39.89
C ALA A 243 -14.92 -20.97 -41.10
N SER A 244 -14.44 -20.51 -42.26
CA SER A 244 -14.33 -21.30 -43.49
C SER A 244 -12.89 -21.78 -43.74
N ALA A 245 -11.94 -21.47 -42.85
CA ALA A 245 -10.52 -21.74 -43.06
C ALA A 245 -10.22 -23.22 -43.23
N ALA A 246 -9.20 -23.53 -44.04
CA ALA A 246 -8.69 -24.90 -44.18
C ALA A 246 -8.11 -25.37 -42.84
N ALA A 247 -8.39 -26.60 -42.44
CA ALA A 247 -7.93 -27.13 -41.14
C ALA A 247 -6.39 -27.18 -41.03
N ALA A 248 -5.67 -27.26 -42.14
CA ALA A 248 -4.21 -27.21 -42.18
C ALA A 248 -3.65 -25.82 -41.81
N ASP A 249 -4.39 -24.76 -42.14
CA ASP A 249 -3.97 -23.37 -41.97
C ASP A 249 -4.19 -22.83 -40.55
N VAL A 250 -4.93 -23.56 -39.73
CA VAL A 250 -5.30 -23.13 -38.39
C VAL A 250 -4.85 -24.11 -37.32
N GLU A 251 -4.87 -23.66 -36.08
CA GLU A 251 -4.74 -24.51 -34.90
C GLU A 251 -5.70 -24.08 -33.81
N ALA A 252 -6.06 -25.02 -32.94
CA ALA A 252 -6.88 -24.73 -31.78
C ALA A 252 -6.03 -24.17 -30.64
N SER A 253 -6.60 -23.23 -29.88
CA SER A 253 -5.96 -22.62 -28.71
C SER A 253 -5.53 -23.69 -27.71
N PRO A 254 -4.31 -23.56 -27.15
CA PRO A 254 -3.86 -24.43 -26.07
C PRO A 254 -4.59 -24.13 -24.75
N CYS A 255 -5.16 -22.93 -24.58
CA CYS A 255 -5.95 -22.55 -23.42
C CYS A 255 -7.35 -23.17 -23.54
N LYS A 256 -7.64 -24.22 -22.77
CA LYS A 256 -8.94 -24.92 -22.80
C LYS A 256 -9.59 -24.88 -21.43
N ALA A 257 -10.92 -24.96 -21.42
CA ALA A 257 -11.65 -25.22 -20.18
C ALA A 257 -11.13 -26.51 -19.54
N ALA A 258 -11.04 -26.53 -18.21
CA ALA A 258 -10.60 -27.71 -17.51
C ALA A 258 -11.58 -28.86 -17.81
N ASN A 259 -11.08 -29.96 -18.38
CA ASN A 259 -11.85 -31.20 -18.58
C ASN A 259 -12.23 -31.86 -17.23
N LYS A 260 -11.59 -31.41 -16.16
CA LYS A 260 -11.80 -31.81 -14.77
C LYS A 260 -12.34 -30.62 -14.01
N LYS A 261 -12.98 -30.90 -12.88
CA LYS A 261 -13.41 -29.90 -11.89
C LYS A 261 -12.30 -28.84 -11.66
N PRO A 262 -12.56 -27.53 -11.87
CA PRO A 262 -11.58 -26.48 -11.66
C PRO A 262 -11.01 -26.48 -10.25
N GLU A 263 -9.82 -25.92 -10.09
CA GLU A 263 -9.12 -25.93 -8.81
C GLU A 263 -9.01 -24.51 -8.24
N VAL A 264 -9.21 -24.37 -6.93
CA VAL A 264 -8.85 -23.16 -6.19
C VAL A 264 -7.71 -23.50 -5.24
N VAL A 265 -6.56 -22.85 -5.45
CA VAL A 265 -5.31 -23.12 -4.74
C VAL A 265 -4.99 -21.96 -3.81
N LEU A 266 -4.85 -22.26 -2.51
CA LEU A 266 -4.40 -21.33 -1.49
C LEU A 266 -2.96 -21.66 -1.10
N PRO A 267 -1.95 -20.93 -1.63
CA PRO A 267 -0.60 -21.06 -1.16
C PRO A 267 -0.45 -20.49 0.26
N VAL A 268 0.31 -21.16 1.12
CA VAL A 268 0.56 -20.75 2.50
C VAL A 268 2.06 -20.72 2.74
N GLY A 269 2.64 -19.53 2.89
CA GLY A 269 4.08 -19.35 3.09
C GLY A 269 4.37 -18.20 4.03
N LEU A 270 5.58 -18.14 4.58
CA LEU A 270 5.96 -17.05 5.50
C LEU A 270 6.36 -15.78 4.73
N PRO A 271 6.13 -14.59 5.32
CA PRO A 271 6.59 -13.34 4.73
C PRO A 271 8.11 -13.30 4.57
N SER A 272 8.57 -12.75 3.45
CA SER A 272 9.98 -12.63 3.06
C SER A 272 10.71 -13.98 2.92
N GLN A 273 9.97 -15.06 2.68
CA GLN A 273 10.49 -16.41 2.41
C GLN A 273 10.01 -16.94 1.05
N GLY A 274 10.05 -16.09 0.02
CA GLY A 274 9.82 -16.51 -1.37
C GLY A 274 8.37 -16.74 -1.78
N TYR A 275 7.38 -16.37 -0.96
CA TYR A 275 5.97 -16.61 -1.26
C TYR A 275 5.53 -16.10 -2.63
N PHE A 276 5.77 -14.82 -2.94
CA PHE A 276 5.31 -14.21 -4.19
C PHE A 276 6.07 -14.74 -5.42
N ASP A 277 7.36 -15.04 -5.27
CA ASP A 277 8.16 -15.65 -6.34
C ASP A 277 7.65 -17.06 -6.68
N TRP A 278 7.22 -17.83 -5.66
CA TRP A 278 6.57 -19.11 -5.86
C TRP A 278 5.20 -18.97 -6.55
N VAL A 279 4.40 -17.96 -6.18
CA VAL A 279 3.11 -17.70 -6.84
C VAL A 279 3.32 -17.34 -8.32
N ASP A 280 4.31 -16.49 -8.61
CA ASP A 280 4.68 -16.13 -9.99
C ASP A 280 5.12 -17.36 -10.79
N GLU A 281 5.98 -18.20 -10.22
CA GLU A 281 6.39 -19.47 -10.82
C GLU A 281 5.21 -20.43 -11.04
N PHE A 282 4.28 -20.52 -10.08
CA PHE A 282 3.12 -21.39 -10.18
C PHE A 282 2.24 -21.01 -11.37
N VAL A 283 1.98 -19.72 -11.57
CA VAL A 283 1.17 -19.22 -12.71
C VAL A 283 1.91 -19.44 -14.03
N GLU A 284 3.23 -19.21 -14.08
CA GLU A 284 4.05 -19.48 -15.27
C GLU A 284 4.02 -20.96 -15.68
N ARG A 285 4.17 -21.88 -14.71
CA ARG A 285 4.12 -23.33 -14.97
C ARG A 285 2.71 -23.84 -15.27
N ASN A 286 1.67 -23.11 -14.88
CA ASN A 286 0.27 -23.50 -15.01
C ASN A 286 -0.57 -22.40 -15.68
N PRO A 287 -0.43 -22.17 -17.01
CA PRO A 287 -1.06 -21.06 -17.73
C PRO A 287 -2.61 -21.06 -17.73
N GLY A 288 -3.24 -22.16 -17.29
CA GLY A 288 -4.69 -22.24 -17.09
C GLY A 288 -5.20 -21.66 -15.77
N TYR A 289 -4.31 -21.24 -14.86
CA TYR A 289 -4.66 -20.64 -13.57
C TYR A 289 -4.67 -19.12 -13.64
N VAL A 290 -5.66 -18.52 -12.99
CA VAL A 290 -5.74 -17.06 -12.82
C VAL A 290 -5.39 -16.71 -11.38
N GLU A 291 -4.42 -15.81 -11.20
CA GLU A 291 -4.12 -15.26 -9.88
C GLU A 291 -5.18 -14.23 -9.46
N LEU A 292 -5.78 -14.45 -8.29
CA LEU A 292 -6.63 -13.49 -7.61
C LEU A 292 -5.84 -12.85 -6.47
N SER A 293 -5.41 -11.62 -6.66
CA SER A 293 -4.68 -10.83 -5.66
C SER A 293 -4.81 -9.33 -5.93
N ASP A 294 -4.62 -8.54 -4.88
CA ASP A 294 -4.61 -7.07 -4.97
C ASP A 294 -3.54 -6.59 -5.97
N ARG A 295 -2.34 -7.19 -6.00
CA ARG A 295 -1.26 -6.81 -6.94
C ARG A 295 -1.66 -6.99 -8.41
N LYS A 296 -2.40 -8.05 -8.74
CA LYS A 296 -2.87 -8.31 -10.11
C LYS A 296 -4.01 -7.38 -10.53
N ILE A 297 -4.86 -6.96 -9.58
CA ILE A 297 -5.87 -5.93 -9.84
C ILE A 297 -5.19 -4.60 -10.22
N LEU A 298 -4.14 -4.21 -9.49
CA LEU A 298 -3.43 -2.96 -9.78
C LEU A 298 -2.64 -3.03 -11.10
N GLU A 299 -2.01 -4.17 -11.39
CA GLU A 299 -1.37 -4.43 -12.69
C GLU A 299 -2.38 -4.28 -13.84
N TRP A 300 -3.57 -4.86 -13.67
CA TRP A 300 -4.65 -4.74 -14.65
C TRP A 300 -5.13 -3.29 -14.82
N ALA A 301 -5.27 -2.54 -13.72
CA ALA A 301 -5.60 -1.10 -13.78
C ALA A 301 -4.56 -0.31 -14.60
N GLN A 302 -3.27 -0.57 -14.39
CA GLN A 302 -2.19 0.06 -15.14
C GLN A 302 -2.22 -0.31 -16.63
N LYS A 303 -2.39 -1.61 -16.95
CA LYS A 303 -2.54 -2.09 -18.34
C LYS A 303 -3.78 -1.52 -19.02
N SER A 304 -4.79 -1.14 -18.24
CA SER A 304 -6.01 -0.45 -18.69
C SER A 304 -5.83 1.05 -18.93
N GLY A 305 -4.61 1.56 -18.79
CA GLY A 305 -4.22 2.95 -19.06
C GLY A 305 -4.41 3.90 -17.88
N LEU A 306 -4.64 3.40 -16.67
CA LEU A 306 -4.66 4.24 -15.49
C LEU A 306 -3.24 4.54 -15.01
N TRP A 307 -2.99 5.80 -14.68
CA TRP A 307 -1.71 6.22 -14.12
C TRP A 307 -1.70 5.91 -12.62
N LYS A 308 -0.65 5.22 -12.16
CA LYS A 308 -0.40 4.98 -10.75
C LYS A 308 0.72 5.92 -10.27
N PRO A 309 0.48 6.81 -9.30
CA PRO A 309 1.57 7.49 -8.62
C PRO A 309 2.47 6.46 -7.91
N LYS A 310 3.71 6.83 -7.58
CA LYS A 310 4.52 6.01 -6.67
C LYS A 310 3.77 5.89 -5.34
N GLY A 311 3.20 4.72 -5.07
CA GLY A 311 2.44 4.42 -3.86
C GLY A 311 3.26 3.59 -2.88
N GLY A 312 2.84 3.58 -1.62
CA GLY A 312 3.38 2.70 -0.58
C GLY A 312 2.68 1.35 -0.54
N GLY A 313 2.70 0.73 0.63
CA GLY A 313 2.07 -0.57 0.89
C GLY A 313 3.06 -1.74 0.83
N SER A 314 2.51 -2.94 0.66
CA SER A 314 3.26 -4.19 0.59
C SER A 314 2.90 -4.97 -0.69
N LEU A 315 3.58 -6.08 -0.98
CA LEU A 315 3.21 -6.92 -2.13
C LEU A 315 1.84 -7.58 -1.94
N ASP A 316 1.48 -7.93 -0.70
CA ASP A 316 0.17 -8.48 -0.33
C ASP A 316 -0.96 -7.44 -0.35
N LYS A 317 -0.66 -6.23 0.16
CA LYS A 317 -1.60 -5.10 0.25
C LYS A 317 -0.97 -3.85 -0.37
N PRO A 318 -0.82 -3.81 -1.71
CA PRO A 318 -0.24 -2.66 -2.38
C PRO A 318 -1.21 -1.49 -2.32
N GLU A 319 -0.73 -0.26 -2.24
CA GLU A 319 -1.62 0.89 -2.19
C GLU A 319 -2.28 1.15 -3.55
N GLY A 320 -3.61 1.29 -3.54
CA GLY A 320 -4.46 1.44 -4.72
C GLY A 320 -4.75 2.88 -5.11
N SER A 321 -3.85 3.83 -4.89
CA SER A 321 -4.09 5.29 -5.07
C SER A 321 -4.16 5.75 -6.54
N PHE A 322 -5.15 5.26 -7.29
CA PHE A 322 -5.38 5.63 -8.70
C PHE A 322 -6.24 6.89 -8.84
N GLY A 323 -6.82 7.40 -7.74
CA GLY A 323 -7.79 8.49 -7.78
C GLY A 323 -9.14 8.03 -8.32
N VAL A 324 -9.42 6.72 -8.24
CA VAL A 324 -10.67 6.10 -8.67
C VAL A 324 -11.28 5.44 -7.43
N PRO A 325 -12.33 6.01 -6.83
CA PRO A 325 -12.84 5.54 -5.54
C PRO A 325 -13.07 4.03 -5.44
N ALA A 326 -13.61 3.40 -6.50
CA ALA A 326 -13.89 1.97 -6.54
C ALA A 326 -12.64 1.05 -6.66
N LEU A 327 -11.52 1.59 -7.16
CA LEU A 327 -10.23 0.90 -7.14
C LEU A 327 -9.54 1.13 -5.80
N ASP A 328 -9.54 2.38 -5.33
CA ASP A 328 -8.87 2.82 -4.11
C ASP A 328 -9.50 2.19 -2.84
N ASP A 329 -10.82 1.91 -2.85
CA ASP A 329 -11.56 1.26 -1.75
C ASP A 329 -11.72 -0.27 -1.89
N TRP A 330 -11.11 -0.86 -2.92
CA TRP A 330 -11.19 -2.29 -3.24
C TRP A 330 -12.59 -2.83 -3.57
N SER A 331 -13.50 -2.00 -4.08
CA SER A 331 -14.76 -2.47 -4.68
C SER A 331 -14.53 -3.46 -5.82
N VAL A 332 -13.51 -3.24 -6.66
CA VAL A 332 -13.15 -4.17 -7.74
C VAL A 332 -12.83 -5.56 -7.20
N ARG A 333 -12.09 -5.66 -6.07
CA ARG A 333 -11.82 -6.95 -5.43
C ARG A 333 -13.11 -7.65 -5.01
N ARG A 334 -14.05 -6.93 -4.40
CA ARG A 334 -15.35 -7.49 -3.98
C ARG A 334 -16.14 -8.04 -5.17
N VAL A 335 -16.14 -7.32 -6.30
CA VAL A 335 -16.75 -7.80 -7.54
C VAL A 335 -16.07 -9.08 -8.03
N LEU A 336 -14.74 -9.12 -8.09
CA LEU A 336 -14.01 -10.33 -8.52
C LEU A 336 -14.26 -11.52 -7.62
N GLN A 337 -14.37 -11.30 -6.30
CA GLN A 337 -14.69 -12.35 -5.33
C GLN A 337 -16.07 -12.98 -5.57
N ASN A 338 -17.02 -12.22 -6.12
CA ASN A 338 -18.36 -12.72 -6.45
C ASN A 338 -18.45 -13.30 -7.87
N VAL A 339 -17.66 -12.80 -8.82
CA VAL A 339 -17.67 -13.26 -10.21
C VAL A 339 -16.87 -14.54 -10.39
N SER A 340 -15.71 -14.67 -9.73
CA SER A 340 -14.78 -15.78 -9.94
C SER A 340 -15.41 -17.17 -9.69
N PRO A 341 -16.20 -17.39 -8.62
CA PRO A 341 -16.85 -18.69 -8.40
C PRO A 341 -17.89 -19.06 -9.48
N CYS A 342 -18.43 -18.08 -10.21
CA CYS A 342 -19.40 -18.32 -11.28
C CYS A 342 -18.74 -18.70 -12.62
N LEU A 343 -17.41 -18.67 -12.68
CA LEU A 343 -16.64 -18.98 -13.89
C LEU A 343 -15.94 -20.34 -13.73
N ASN A 344 -16.08 -21.19 -14.74
CA ASN A 344 -15.47 -22.52 -14.77
C ASN A 344 -13.96 -22.44 -15.07
N ARG A 345 -13.17 -21.91 -14.12
CA ARG A 345 -11.73 -21.66 -14.26
C ARG A 345 -10.97 -21.98 -12.99
N SER A 346 -9.68 -22.31 -13.12
CA SER A 346 -8.83 -22.56 -11.97
C SER A 346 -8.19 -21.25 -11.46
N TYR A 347 -8.03 -21.15 -10.15
CA TYR A 347 -7.56 -19.94 -9.46
C TYR A 347 -6.43 -20.25 -8.49
N VAL A 348 -5.49 -19.31 -8.37
CA VAL A 348 -4.56 -19.23 -7.24
C VAL A 348 -4.85 -17.96 -6.44
N ILE A 349 -5.09 -18.09 -5.14
CA ILE A 349 -5.41 -16.96 -4.27
C ILE A 349 -4.11 -16.39 -3.70
N GLY A 350 -3.58 -15.32 -4.31
CA GLY A 350 -2.28 -14.73 -3.98
C GLY A 350 -2.30 -13.81 -2.76
N GLU A 351 -3.02 -14.17 -1.70
CA GLU A 351 -3.28 -13.35 -0.51
C GLU A 351 -2.49 -13.88 0.69
N LEU A 352 -1.22 -13.47 0.84
CA LEU A 352 -0.25 -13.98 1.81
C LEU A 352 -0.80 -13.99 3.24
N LYS A 353 -1.26 -12.83 3.74
CA LYS A 353 -1.73 -12.72 5.13
C LYS A 353 -2.97 -13.58 5.35
N ALA A 354 -3.95 -13.48 4.46
CA ALA A 354 -5.22 -14.20 4.57
C ALA A 354 -4.99 -15.71 4.55
N ASN A 355 -4.08 -16.18 3.68
CA ASN A 355 -3.77 -17.60 3.60
C ASN A 355 -3.02 -18.15 4.83
N LEU A 356 -2.39 -17.30 5.64
CA LEU A 356 -1.78 -17.70 6.92
C LEU A 356 -2.79 -17.80 8.07
N ILE A 357 -4.01 -17.26 7.94
CA ILE A 357 -5.00 -17.21 9.01
C ILE A 357 -6.14 -18.19 8.70
N ALA A 358 -6.39 -19.16 9.59
CA ALA A 358 -7.40 -20.21 9.39
C ALA A 358 -8.80 -19.65 9.06
N GLY A 359 -9.29 -18.69 9.85
CA GLY A 359 -10.60 -18.09 9.59
C GLY A 359 -10.70 -17.35 8.25
N ASP A 360 -9.61 -16.76 7.76
CA ASP A 360 -9.59 -16.09 6.45
C ASP A 360 -9.52 -17.11 5.29
N ARG A 361 -8.86 -18.26 5.51
CA ARG A 361 -8.91 -19.41 4.58
C ARG A 361 -10.32 -19.97 4.48
N GLU A 362 -10.98 -20.26 5.61
CA GLU A 362 -12.37 -20.73 5.65
C GLU A 362 -13.32 -19.75 4.94
N ALA A 363 -13.18 -18.45 5.21
CA ALA A 363 -13.96 -17.41 4.54
C ALA A 363 -13.74 -17.40 3.02
N THR A 364 -12.51 -17.62 2.56
CA THR A 364 -12.19 -17.74 1.14
C THR A 364 -12.80 -19.00 0.54
N LEU A 365 -12.65 -20.16 1.20
CA LEU A 365 -13.20 -21.44 0.75
C LEU A 365 -14.73 -21.43 0.69
N SER A 366 -15.41 -20.71 1.58
CA SER A 366 -16.89 -20.62 1.60
C SER A 366 -17.48 -20.05 0.30
N ARG A 367 -16.68 -19.31 -0.48
CA ARG A 367 -17.08 -18.73 -1.77
C ARG A 367 -16.96 -19.71 -2.92
N PHE A 368 -16.10 -20.72 -2.81
CA PHE A 368 -15.87 -21.73 -3.83
C PHE A 368 -16.52 -23.04 -3.40
N ASN A 369 -17.71 -23.31 -3.95
CA ASN A 369 -18.46 -24.51 -3.60
C ASN A 369 -17.66 -25.78 -3.87
N SER A 370 -17.59 -26.66 -2.87
CA SER A 370 -16.95 -27.97 -2.95
C SER A 370 -17.52 -28.90 -4.02
N GLN A 371 -18.69 -28.63 -4.59
CA GLN A 371 -19.22 -29.41 -5.72
C GLN A 371 -18.67 -28.94 -7.06
N ASP A 372 -18.37 -27.64 -7.17
CA ASP A 372 -17.95 -26.98 -8.41
C ASP A 372 -16.43 -26.85 -8.49
N PHE A 373 -15.73 -26.72 -7.35
CA PHE A 373 -14.28 -26.52 -7.27
C PHE A 373 -13.58 -27.57 -6.41
N ALA A 374 -12.40 -28.02 -6.84
CA ALA A 374 -11.44 -28.71 -6.00
C ALA A 374 -10.65 -27.68 -5.18
N ARG A 375 -10.75 -27.75 -3.86
CA ARG A 375 -10.14 -26.80 -2.92
C ARG A 375 -8.82 -27.35 -2.42
N LYS A 376 -7.72 -26.69 -2.72
CA LYS A 376 -6.37 -27.17 -2.39
C LYS A 376 -5.59 -26.12 -1.62
N ALA A 377 -4.79 -26.57 -0.65
CA ALA A 377 -3.76 -25.77 -0.02
C ALA A 377 -2.37 -26.27 -0.41
N VAL A 378 -1.45 -25.35 -0.64
CA VAL A 378 -0.04 -25.66 -0.91
C VAL A 378 0.83 -24.91 0.08
N VAL A 379 1.46 -25.62 1.00
CA VAL A 379 2.36 -25.04 2.00
C VAL A 379 3.75 -24.89 1.40
N VAL A 380 4.25 -23.65 1.43
CA VAL A 380 5.52 -23.22 0.85
C VAL A 380 6.38 -22.60 1.95
N MET A 381 6.96 -23.46 2.79
CA MET A 381 7.75 -23.07 3.97
C MET A 381 8.94 -23.98 4.16
N GLY A 382 10.02 -23.43 4.72
CA GLY A 382 11.25 -24.17 4.97
C GLY A 382 12.17 -24.22 3.77
N GLU A 383 13.14 -25.13 3.77
CA GLU A 383 14.18 -25.12 2.75
C GLU A 383 13.65 -25.42 1.33
N PRO A 384 13.80 -24.50 0.36
CA PRO A 384 13.29 -24.71 -0.99
C PRO A 384 14.06 -25.80 -1.77
N THR A 385 13.44 -26.28 -2.84
CA THR A 385 14.07 -27.23 -3.78
C THR A 385 15.29 -26.60 -4.48
N ALA A 386 16.21 -27.44 -4.96
CA ALA A 386 17.39 -26.97 -5.70
C ALA A 386 17.00 -26.18 -6.97
N GLU A 387 15.94 -26.61 -7.67
CA GLU A 387 15.38 -25.89 -8.82
C GLU A 387 14.94 -24.47 -8.44
N TYR A 388 14.25 -24.33 -7.31
CA TYR A 388 13.78 -23.04 -6.83
C TYR A 388 14.95 -22.11 -6.48
N LYS A 389 15.99 -22.62 -5.81
CA LYS A 389 17.19 -21.84 -5.50
C LYS A 389 17.92 -21.34 -6.75
N ALA A 390 18.04 -22.19 -7.77
CA ALA A 390 18.63 -21.80 -9.06
C ALA A 390 17.79 -20.70 -9.73
N ARG A 391 16.46 -20.78 -9.65
CA ARG A 391 15.56 -19.71 -10.11
C ARG A 391 15.78 -18.42 -9.33
N VAL A 392 15.88 -18.46 -8.01
CA VAL A 392 16.17 -17.27 -7.18
C VAL A 392 17.47 -16.61 -7.61
N GLN A 393 18.54 -17.39 -7.83
CA GLN A 393 19.81 -16.86 -8.34
C GLN A 393 19.64 -16.19 -9.72
N SER A 394 18.87 -16.80 -10.63
CA SER A 394 18.59 -16.21 -11.94
C SER A 394 17.81 -14.89 -11.85
N LEU A 395 16.85 -14.79 -10.91
CA LEU A 395 16.06 -13.58 -10.67
C LEU A 395 16.91 -12.46 -10.07
N ILE A 396 17.79 -12.76 -9.12
CA ILE A 396 18.73 -11.78 -8.54
C ILE A 396 19.66 -11.25 -9.64
N LEU A 397 20.19 -12.14 -10.47
CA LEU A 397 21.06 -11.77 -11.58
C LEU A 397 20.32 -10.89 -12.60
N ALA A 398 19.08 -11.24 -12.96
CA ALA A 398 18.24 -10.43 -13.84
C ALA A 398 17.92 -9.05 -13.23
N GLU A 399 17.62 -8.97 -11.93
CA GLU A 399 17.36 -7.71 -11.24
C GLU A 399 18.59 -6.81 -11.22
N LYS A 400 19.77 -7.38 -10.98
CA LYS A 400 21.03 -6.63 -11.03
C LYS A 400 21.35 -6.13 -12.44
N LYS A 401 21.17 -6.97 -13.47
CA LYS A 401 21.33 -6.57 -14.88
C LYS A 401 20.39 -5.42 -15.23
N SER A 402 19.11 -5.54 -14.87
CA SER A 402 18.13 -4.46 -15.11
C SER A 402 18.47 -3.17 -14.36
N LYS A 403 18.95 -3.26 -13.12
CA LYS A 403 19.42 -2.08 -12.35
C LYS A 403 20.63 -1.42 -13.01
N ALA A 404 21.60 -2.21 -13.47
CA ALA A 404 22.77 -1.72 -14.19
C ALA A 404 22.37 -1.03 -15.49
N GLU A 405 21.52 -1.65 -16.31
CA GLU A 405 20.99 -1.08 -17.55
C GLU A 405 20.19 0.22 -17.31
N GLN A 406 19.36 0.25 -16.26
CA GLN A 406 18.61 1.46 -15.88
C GLN A 406 19.54 2.60 -15.44
N GLU A 407 20.59 2.30 -14.69
CA GLU A 407 21.58 3.29 -14.29
C GLU A 407 22.36 3.83 -15.49
N GLN A 408 22.79 2.95 -16.40
CA GLN A 408 23.44 3.33 -17.65
C GLN A 408 22.52 4.21 -18.50
N LYS A 409 21.27 3.81 -18.70
CA LYS A 409 20.27 4.60 -19.43
C LYS A 409 20.03 5.96 -18.77
N ARG A 410 19.99 6.04 -17.44
CA ARG A 410 19.84 7.30 -16.70
C ARG A 410 21.06 8.20 -16.89
N LYS A 411 22.28 7.65 -16.89
CA LYS A 411 23.52 8.39 -17.16
C LYS A 411 23.53 8.93 -18.60
N ALA A 412 23.23 8.08 -19.59
CA ALA A 412 23.12 8.47 -20.99
C ALA A 412 22.09 9.59 -21.20
N GLN A 413 20.87 9.45 -20.65
CA GLN A 413 19.83 10.48 -20.73
C GLN A 413 20.22 11.79 -20.03
N ALA A 414 20.94 11.73 -18.90
CA ALA A 414 21.41 12.92 -18.20
C ALA A 414 22.48 13.66 -19.02
N GLU A 415 23.37 12.93 -19.68
CA GLU A 415 24.39 13.48 -20.57
C GLU A 415 23.76 14.10 -21.83
N GLU A 416 22.84 13.39 -22.48
CA GLU A 416 22.08 13.90 -23.63
C GLU A 416 21.33 15.18 -23.26
N ARG A 417 20.64 15.21 -22.11
CA ARG A 417 19.96 16.41 -21.62
C ARG A 417 20.93 17.57 -21.37
N LYS A 418 22.14 17.30 -20.86
CA LYS A 418 23.18 18.31 -20.66
C LYS A 418 23.66 18.88 -22.00
N ARG A 419 23.91 18.02 -23.00
CA ARG A 419 24.28 18.42 -24.37
C ARG A 419 23.19 19.28 -25.02
N MET A 420 21.92 18.85 -24.93
CA MET A 420 20.77 19.60 -25.46
C MET A 420 20.57 20.96 -24.79
N LEU A 421 20.82 21.06 -23.48
CA LEU A 421 20.78 22.35 -22.76
C LEU A 421 21.94 23.27 -23.17
N GLU A 422 23.14 22.72 -23.38
CA GLU A 422 24.29 23.50 -23.85
C GLU A 422 24.08 24.03 -25.28
N LEU A 423 23.56 23.20 -26.19
CA LEU A 423 23.18 23.60 -27.55
C LEU A 423 22.14 24.73 -27.52
N LYS A 424 21.09 24.58 -26.70
CA LYS A 424 20.07 25.63 -26.49
C LYS A 424 20.68 26.91 -25.93
N ARG A 425 21.65 26.82 -25.01
CA ARG A 425 22.35 27.98 -24.44
C ARG A 425 23.20 28.71 -25.49
N LYS A 426 23.94 27.97 -26.32
CA LYS A 426 24.74 28.54 -27.42
C LYS A 426 23.84 29.24 -28.45
N LYS A 427 22.77 28.56 -28.91
CA LYS A 427 21.77 29.16 -29.82
C LYS A 427 21.09 30.40 -29.22
N ALA A 428 20.79 30.42 -27.92
CA ALA A 428 20.23 31.58 -27.24
C ALA A 428 21.22 32.76 -27.13
N GLU A 429 22.51 32.48 -26.89
CA GLU A 429 23.55 33.49 -26.85
C GLU A 429 23.81 34.09 -28.24
N GLU A 430 23.86 33.27 -29.28
CA GLU A 430 23.97 33.71 -30.68
C GLU A 430 22.77 34.55 -31.10
N ALA A 431 21.55 34.12 -30.76
CA ALA A 431 20.33 34.90 -30.99
C ALA A 431 20.34 36.24 -30.23
N ARG A 432 20.90 36.28 -29.01
CA ARG A 432 21.06 37.53 -28.25
C ARG A 432 22.07 38.46 -28.90
N LYS A 433 23.24 37.94 -29.32
CA LYS A 433 24.27 38.70 -30.05
C LYS A 433 23.74 39.23 -31.38
N ALA A 434 22.97 38.43 -32.12
CA ALA A 434 22.31 38.85 -33.36
C ALA A 434 21.29 39.97 -33.11
N LYS A 435 20.50 39.89 -32.04
CA LYS A 435 19.56 40.95 -31.64
C LYS A 435 20.28 42.23 -31.20
N GLU A 436 21.34 42.13 -30.40
CA GLU A 436 22.16 43.28 -29.97
C GLU A 436 22.87 43.94 -31.17
N ALA A 437 23.37 43.16 -32.13
CA ALA A 437 23.95 43.68 -33.36
C ALA A 437 22.90 44.35 -34.27
N ALA A 438 21.69 43.80 -34.35
CA ALA A 438 20.57 44.41 -35.07
C ALA A 438 20.08 45.71 -34.38
N GLN A 439 20.10 45.76 -33.05
CA GLN A 439 19.73 46.95 -32.28
C GLN A 439 20.77 48.08 -32.41
N LYS A 440 22.08 47.74 -32.38
CA LYS A 440 23.16 48.71 -32.67
C LYS A 440 23.14 49.24 -34.11
N LYS A 441 22.62 48.46 -35.07
CA LYS A 441 22.37 48.92 -36.44
C LYS A 441 21.11 49.79 -36.58
N LYS A 442 20.16 49.70 -35.65
CA LYS A 442 18.94 50.55 -35.61
C LYS A 442 19.11 51.88 -34.87
N GLU A 443 20.10 52.03 -34.00
CA GLU A 443 20.45 53.33 -33.36
C GLU A 443 21.31 54.25 -34.24
N GLY A 444 21.54 53.88 -35.51
CA GLY A 444 22.37 54.64 -36.44
C GLY A 444 21.84 54.64 -37.88
N LYS A 445 20.54 54.83 -38.09
CA LYS A 445 19.96 55.35 -39.35
C LYS A 445 18.43 55.49 -39.24
N ASP A 446 17.96 56.73 -39.31
CA ASP A 446 16.59 57.08 -39.70
C ASP A 446 16.37 56.82 -41.21
N ASP A 447 15.16 56.37 -41.53
CA ASP A 447 14.41 56.39 -42.80
C ASP A 447 14.93 55.65 -44.05
N LYS A 448 14.35 54.46 -44.35
CA LYS A 448 13.31 54.22 -45.39
C LYS A 448 13.11 52.73 -45.77
N GLU A 449 11.83 52.37 -45.87
CA GLU A 449 11.09 51.35 -46.66
C GLU A 449 11.70 49.99 -47.11
N ASP A 450 11.01 48.93 -46.66
CA ASP A 450 10.40 47.80 -47.38
C ASP A 450 11.16 47.04 -48.49
N ASN A 451 11.57 45.79 -48.20
CA ASN A 451 10.98 44.58 -48.80
C ASN A 451 11.59 43.31 -48.20
N GLY A 452 10.81 42.23 -48.19
CA GLY A 452 11.19 40.94 -47.60
C GLY A 452 12.24 40.16 -48.40
N ASP A 453 12.91 39.23 -47.74
CA ASP A 453 13.02 37.85 -48.24
C ASP A 453 13.51 36.89 -47.14
N ASP A 454 13.15 35.63 -47.35
CA ASP A 454 13.43 34.43 -46.58
C ASP A 454 14.91 34.24 -46.21
N ALA A 455 15.17 33.84 -44.95
CA ALA A 455 16.41 33.20 -44.55
C ALA A 455 16.10 31.93 -43.77
N LYS A 456 15.87 30.87 -44.54
CA LYS A 456 15.84 29.46 -44.14
C LYS A 456 17.16 29.12 -43.43
N VAL A 457 17.10 28.86 -42.12
CA VAL A 457 18.23 28.28 -41.37
C VAL A 457 18.19 26.78 -41.60
N GLU A 458 19.19 26.27 -42.31
CA GLU A 458 19.43 24.85 -42.50
C GLU A 458 19.60 24.16 -41.14
N GLU A 459 18.76 23.14 -40.89
CA GLU A 459 18.98 22.17 -39.82
C GLU A 459 20.20 21.31 -40.19
N ALA A 460 21.33 21.58 -39.55
CA ALA A 460 22.39 20.58 -39.45
C ALA A 460 21.92 19.48 -38.48
N GLU A 461 21.37 18.41 -39.04
CA GLU A 461 21.26 17.11 -38.36
C GLU A 461 22.64 16.45 -38.36
N GLU A 462 23.34 16.54 -37.23
CA GLU A 462 24.50 15.71 -36.95
C GLU A 462 24.00 14.54 -36.07
N ASN A 463 23.63 13.43 -36.72
CA ASN A 463 23.40 12.14 -36.07
C ASN A 463 24.77 11.46 -35.85
N GLU A 464 25.37 11.67 -34.69
CA GLU A 464 26.43 10.80 -34.19
C GLU A 464 25.84 9.76 -33.23
N ASP A 465 25.84 8.50 -33.67
CA ASP A 465 25.48 7.34 -32.88
C ASP A 465 26.33 7.26 -31.60
N VAL A 466 25.70 7.45 -30.44
CA VAL A 466 26.32 7.21 -29.14
C VAL A 466 26.50 5.71 -28.98
N LYS A 467 27.73 5.23 -29.15
CA LYS A 467 28.13 3.87 -28.76
C LYS A 467 27.79 3.65 -27.28
N MET A 468 26.83 2.77 -27.01
CA MET A 468 26.61 2.23 -25.68
C MET A 468 27.86 1.46 -25.26
N GLU A 469 28.53 1.91 -24.19
CA GLU A 469 29.56 1.10 -23.53
C GLU A 469 28.92 -0.22 -23.09
N GLU A 470 29.54 -1.34 -23.46
CA GLU A 470 29.09 -2.68 -23.10
C GLU A 470 28.88 -2.77 -21.58
N ALA A 471 27.71 -3.26 -21.19
CA ALA A 471 27.34 -3.45 -19.80
C ALA A 471 28.40 -4.31 -19.09
N ALA A 472 28.93 -3.78 -17.99
CA ALA A 472 29.82 -4.51 -17.11
C ALA A 472 29.20 -5.88 -16.78
N VAL A 473 29.98 -6.95 -16.85
CA VAL A 473 29.53 -8.31 -16.53
C VAL A 473 29.09 -8.33 -15.07
N VAL A 474 27.78 -8.34 -14.85
CA VAL A 474 27.16 -8.41 -13.53
C VAL A 474 27.16 -9.87 -13.08
N GLU A 475 28.00 -10.19 -12.08
CA GLU A 475 28.04 -11.50 -11.45
C GLU A 475 27.37 -11.50 -10.07
N LEU A 476 26.96 -12.70 -9.63
CA LEU A 476 26.44 -12.93 -8.27
C LEU A 476 27.59 -13.08 -7.28
N THR A 477 27.46 -12.48 -6.11
CA THR A 477 28.40 -12.70 -5.01
C THR A 477 28.18 -14.07 -4.36
N GLU A 478 29.16 -14.57 -3.61
CA GLU A 478 29.00 -15.84 -2.86
C GLU A 478 27.88 -15.75 -1.81
N GLU A 479 27.66 -14.57 -1.19
CA GLU A 479 26.51 -14.40 -0.29
C GLU A 479 25.18 -14.53 -1.03
N GLU A 480 25.06 -13.95 -2.23
CA GLU A 480 23.83 -14.02 -3.04
C GLU A 480 23.55 -15.42 -3.57
N LYS A 481 24.60 -16.19 -3.89
CA LYS A 481 24.44 -17.61 -4.26
C LYS A 481 23.91 -18.46 -3.11
N SER A 482 24.20 -18.06 -1.86
CA SER A 482 23.75 -18.77 -0.65
C SER A 482 22.32 -18.44 -0.23
N LEU A 483 21.69 -17.41 -0.81
CA LEU A 483 20.33 -17.01 -0.46
C LEU A 483 19.29 -18.02 -0.98
N SER A 484 18.48 -18.56 -0.07
CA SER A 484 17.28 -19.35 -0.42
C SER A 484 16.13 -18.49 -0.96
N TYR A 485 16.15 -17.18 -0.66
CA TYR A 485 15.12 -16.21 -1.06
C TYR A 485 15.75 -14.85 -1.37
N ARG A 486 15.20 -14.15 -2.37
CA ARG A 486 15.60 -12.76 -2.64
C ARG A 486 14.82 -11.78 -1.75
N THR A 487 15.44 -10.65 -1.46
CA THR A 487 14.79 -9.54 -0.75
C THR A 487 14.51 -8.38 -1.72
N GLY A 488 13.24 -7.99 -1.84
CA GLY A 488 12.82 -6.85 -2.64
C GLY A 488 12.79 -5.54 -1.84
N PRO A 489 12.71 -4.37 -2.53
CA PRO A 489 12.56 -3.06 -1.88
C PRO A 489 11.16 -2.84 -1.29
N VAL A 490 10.17 -3.60 -1.75
CA VAL A 490 8.79 -3.58 -1.24
C VAL A 490 8.63 -4.79 -0.32
N PRO A 491 8.21 -4.63 0.94
CA PRO A 491 7.99 -5.75 1.84
C PRO A 491 6.78 -6.58 1.40
N ASP A 492 6.76 -7.87 1.73
CA ASP A 492 5.63 -8.76 1.45
C ASP A 492 4.35 -8.30 2.19
N ILE A 493 4.52 -7.99 3.47
CA ILE A 493 3.50 -7.48 4.39
C ILE A 493 4.04 -6.27 5.14
N SER A 494 3.21 -5.26 5.39
CA SER A 494 3.64 -4.11 6.20
C SER A 494 3.88 -4.50 7.66
N ASP A 495 4.85 -3.87 8.34
CA ASP A 495 5.15 -4.13 9.75
C ASP A 495 3.92 -3.98 10.66
N ARG A 496 3.06 -2.99 10.34
CA ARG A 496 1.81 -2.74 11.06
C ARG A 496 0.85 -3.93 10.95
N GLU A 497 0.67 -4.46 9.74
CA GLU A 497 -0.21 -5.62 9.53
C GLU A 497 0.40 -6.91 10.10
N LEU A 498 1.72 -7.07 9.97
CA LEU A 498 2.45 -8.19 10.54
C LEU A 498 2.24 -8.24 12.06
N THR A 499 2.50 -7.13 12.76
CA THR A 499 2.39 -7.01 14.23
C THR A 499 1.01 -7.40 14.76
N LYS A 500 -0.05 -7.07 14.02
CA LYS A 500 -1.44 -7.39 14.40
C LYS A 500 -1.84 -8.84 14.17
N SER A 501 -1.16 -9.55 13.27
CA SER A 501 -1.67 -10.82 12.73
C SER A 501 -0.74 -12.01 12.93
N PHE A 502 0.56 -11.81 13.12
CA PHE A 502 1.55 -12.90 13.15
C PHE A 502 1.24 -13.98 14.20
N ALA A 503 0.66 -13.60 15.33
CA ALA A 503 0.30 -14.54 16.40
C ALA A 503 -0.86 -15.47 16.03
N LYS A 504 -1.64 -15.14 14.98
CA LYS A 504 -2.75 -15.93 14.45
C LYS A 504 -2.35 -16.81 13.27
N PHE A 505 -1.07 -16.77 12.86
CA PHE A 505 -0.61 -17.54 11.70
C PHE A 505 -0.63 -19.04 12.00
N SER A 506 -1.08 -19.82 11.04
CA SER A 506 -1.32 -21.26 11.14
C SER A 506 -1.09 -21.94 9.80
N ILE A 507 -0.69 -23.21 9.84
CA ILE A 507 -0.70 -24.08 8.66
C ILE A 507 -2.12 -24.60 8.40
N PRO A 508 -2.50 -24.84 7.13
CA PRO A 508 -3.83 -25.33 6.77
C PRO A 508 -4.03 -26.77 7.24
N THR A 509 -5.27 -27.08 7.62
CA THR A 509 -5.72 -28.44 7.98
C THR A 509 -6.89 -28.86 7.09
N GLN A 510 -7.14 -30.16 6.95
CA GLN A 510 -8.28 -30.66 6.17
C GLN A 510 -9.63 -30.28 6.80
N GLU A 511 -9.67 -30.04 8.12
CA GLU A 511 -10.86 -29.65 8.87
C GLU A 511 -11.46 -28.30 8.39
N GLU A 512 -10.61 -27.43 7.84
CA GLU A 512 -11.01 -26.14 7.25
C GLU A 512 -11.79 -26.29 5.92
N GLY A 513 -11.92 -27.53 5.41
CA GLY A 513 -12.65 -27.83 4.18
C GLY A 513 -11.78 -27.89 2.93
N PHE A 514 -10.48 -28.18 3.05
CA PHE A 514 -9.63 -28.48 1.90
C PHE A 514 -9.82 -29.93 1.44
N ASP A 515 -9.94 -30.12 0.12
CA ASP A 515 -9.96 -31.45 -0.48
C ASP A 515 -8.54 -32.07 -0.54
N ALA A 516 -7.50 -31.22 -0.56
CA ALA A 516 -6.11 -31.65 -0.43
C ALA A 516 -5.23 -30.56 0.20
N VAL A 517 -4.30 -30.98 1.07
CA VAL A 517 -3.23 -30.14 1.62
C VAL A 517 -1.90 -30.76 1.21
N SER A 518 -1.05 -29.99 0.55
CA SER A 518 0.25 -30.43 0.05
C SER A 518 1.37 -29.54 0.56
N PHE A 519 2.59 -30.06 0.61
CA PHE A 519 3.76 -29.33 1.09
C PHE A 519 4.84 -29.33 0.00
N ALA A 520 5.17 -28.16 -0.51
CA ALA A 520 5.99 -28.01 -1.71
C ALA A 520 7.50 -28.13 -1.45
N TRP A 521 7.96 -27.78 -0.24
CA TRP A 521 9.38 -27.67 0.09
C TRP A 521 9.83 -28.65 1.18
N GLN A 522 9.15 -28.65 2.33
CA GLN A 522 9.47 -29.54 3.45
C GLN A 522 8.25 -30.29 3.94
N ALA A 523 8.45 -31.31 4.78
CA ALA A 523 7.35 -32.08 5.35
C ALA A 523 6.52 -31.26 6.35
N GLN A 524 5.28 -31.70 6.59
CA GLN A 524 4.34 -31.03 7.49
C GLN A 524 4.93 -30.72 8.87
N GLY A 525 5.64 -31.68 9.48
CA GLY A 525 6.23 -31.52 10.79
C GLY A 525 7.28 -30.40 10.84
N ASP A 526 8.12 -30.32 9.80
CA ASP A 526 9.16 -29.30 9.70
C ASP A 526 8.56 -27.91 9.49
N CYS A 527 7.55 -27.79 8.62
CA CYS A 527 6.84 -26.53 8.41
C CYS A 527 6.14 -26.05 9.70
N ALA A 528 5.52 -26.97 10.45
CA ALA A 528 4.87 -26.64 11.73
C ALA A 528 5.89 -26.16 12.78
N ALA A 529 7.02 -26.86 12.91
CA ALA A 529 8.09 -26.47 13.83
C ALA A 529 8.70 -25.11 13.46
N LEU A 530 8.92 -24.89 12.16
CA LEU A 530 9.45 -23.64 11.63
C LEU A 530 8.49 -22.46 11.87
N LEU A 531 7.20 -22.64 11.59
CA LEU A 531 6.18 -21.62 11.87
C LEU A 531 6.13 -21.29 13.37
N LYS A 532 6.13 -22.31 14.24
CA LYS A 532 6.14 -22.10 15.70
C LYS A 532 7.37 -21.31 16.14
N LYS A 533 8.56 -21.70 15.68
CA LYS A 533 9.81 -20.98 15.97
C LYS A 533 9.76 -19.53 15.49
N TRP A 534 9.24 -19.32 14.28
CA TRP A 534 9.12 -17.98 13.69
C TRP A 534 8.14 -17.11 14.49
N ILE A 535 6.98 -17.64 14.91
CA ILE A 535 6.01 -16.93 15.75
C ILE A 535 6.65 -16.55 17.09
N LEU A 536 7.34 -17.49 17.75
CA LEU A 536 8.06 -17.22 19.01
C LEU A 536 9.10 -16.10 18.84
N GLN A 537 9.89 -16.14 17.77
CA GLN A 537 10.84 -15.07 17.46
C GLN A 537 10.14 -13.71 17.24
N LYS A 538 8.97 -13.70 16.58
CA LYS A 538 8.17 -12.48 16.44
C LYS A 538 7.56 -12.02 17.76
N LYS A 539 7.11 -12.92 18.64
CA LYS A 539 6.63 -12.57 20.00
C LYS A 539 7.73 -11.90 20.83
N LEU A 540 8.99 -12.33 20.68
CA LEU A 540 10.17 -11.75 21.33
C LEU A 540 10.49 -10.34 20.83
N THR A 541 10.31 -10.09 19.53
CA THR A 541 10.78 -8.86 18.86
C THR A 541 9.69 -7.80 18.65
N GLN A 542 8.42 -8.19 18.56
CA GLN A 542 7.30 -7.30 18.23
C GLN A 542 6.50 -6.89 19.47
N ARG A 543 5.85 -5.73 19.42
CA ARG A 543 4.97 -5.23 20.50
C ARG A 543 3.57 -5.83 20.41
N ALA A 544 2.90 -5.99 21.54
CA ALA A 544 1.47 -6.30 21.62
C ALA A 544 0.68 -4.98 21.52
N GLU A 545 0.45 -4.52 20.30
CA GLU A 545 -0.16 -3.21 20.06
C GLU A 545 -1.64 -3.15 20.44
N ASP A 546 -2.35 -4.28 20.45
CA ASP A 546 -3.79 -4.33 20.76
C ASP A 546 -4.10 -4.54 22.25
N LEU A 547 -3.10 -4.91 23.07
CA LEU A 547 -3.24 -5.17 24.51
C LEU A 547 -3.90 -4.01 25.26
N GLN A 548 -4.90 -4.23 26.12
CA GLN A 548 -5.48 -3.15 26.93
C GLN A 548 -5.33 -3.45 28.42
N PRO A 549 -5.16 -2.44 29.29
CA PRO A 549 -5.16 -2.66 30.73
C PRO A 549 -6.50 -3.23 31.20
N GLY A 550 -6.45 -4.41 31.80
CA GLY A 550 -7.63 -5.15 32.26
C GLY A 550 -8.31 -4.53 33.48
N ALA A 551 -9.42 -5.15 33.90
CA ALA A 551 -10.16 -4.71 35.09
C ALA A 551 -9.33 -4.87 36.37
N GLY A 552 -8.61 -6.00 36.51
CA GLY A 552 -7.76 -6.29 37.67
C GLY A 552 -6.65 -5.25 37.86
N PHE A 553 -5.99 -4.84 36.78
CA PHE A 553 -5.02 -3.74 36.83
C PHE A 553 -5.63 -2.46 37.41
N LYS A 554 -6.79 -2.03 36.89
CA LYS A 554 -7.42 -0.77 37.28
C LYS A 554 -7.83 -0.76 38.76
N GLU A 555 -8.32 -1.90 39.25
CA GLU A 555 -8.71 -2.07 40.64
C GLU A 555 -7.49 -1.95 41.58
N VAL A 556 -6.44 -2.75 41.33
CA VAL A 556 -5.21 -2.74 42.14
C VAL A 556 -4.54 -1.38 42.07
N TRP A 557 -4.45 -0.77 40.88
CA TRP A 557 -3.87 0.56 40.71
C TRP A 557 -4.62 1.61 41.51
N THR A 558 -5.96 1.60 41.49
CA THR A 558 -6.79 2.55 42.26
C THR A 558 -6.59 2.36 43.76
N LYS A 559 -6.52 1.09 44.23
CA LYS A 559 -6.24 0.77 45.63
C LYS A 559 -4.88 1.34 46.05
N TRP A 560 -3.83 1.09 45.26
CA TRP A 560 -2.49 1.55 45.57
C TRP A 560 -2.36 3.07 45.53
N GLN A 561 -3.02 3.75 44.60
CA GLN A 561 -3.07 5.21 44.58
C GLN A 561 -3.67 5.78 45.87
N LYS A 562 -4.76 5.18 46.38
CA LYS A 562 -5.37 5.59 47.65
C LYS A 562 -4.43 5.36 48.83
N THR A 563 -3.78 4.19 48.89
CA THR A 563 -2.82 3.87 49.96
C THR A 563 -1.63 4.83 49.97
N ILE A 564 -1.03 5.12 48.81
CA ILE A 564 0.09 6.09 48.71
C ILE A 564 -0.36 7.50 49.10
N GLN A 565 -1.56 7.93 48.70
CA GLN A 565 -2.11 9.22 49.10
C GLN A 565 -2.31 9.30 50.62
N GLU A 566 -2.80 8.23 51.23
CA GLU A 566 -2.97 8.13 52.68
C GLU A 566 -1.63 8.19 53.42
N TRP A 567 -0.61 7.48 52.93
CA TRP A 567 0.74 7.57 53.49
C TRP A 567 1.33 8.97 53.35
N ARG A 568 1.16 9.64 52.20
CA ARG A 568 1.60 11.03 52.01
C ARG A 568 0.87 12.00 52.93
N ARG A 569 -0.43 11.81 53.14
CA ARG A 569 -1.23 12.59 54.10
C ARG A 569 -0.65 12.42 55.51
N ARG A 570 -0.44 11.18 55.93
CA ARG A 570 0.13 10.85 57.24
C ARG A 570 1.53 11.43 57.43
N HIS A 571 2.36 11.41 56.39
CA HIS A 571 3.69 12.02 56.39
C HIS A 571 3.64 13.54 56.58
N ALA A 572 2.74 14.21 55.86
CA ALA A 572 2.53 15.65 55.98
C ALA A 572 2.02 16.04 57.38
N GLU A 573 1.09 15.27 57.94
CA GLU A 573 0.57 15.47 59.30
C GLU A 573 1.65 15.27 60.37
N TYR A 574 2.54 14.28 60.19
CA TYR A 574 3.65 14.04 61.10
C TYR A 574 4.68 15.18 61.08
N LYS A 575 4.96 15.75 59.91
CA LYS A 575 5.88 16.90 59.77
C LYS A 575 5.36 18.18 60.42
N GLU A 576 4.07 18.28 60.69
CA GLU A 576 3.45 19.43 61.33
C GLU A 576 3.32 19.21 62.86
N PRO A 577 4.07 19.94 63.71
CA PRO A 577 4.13 19.65 65.15
C PRO A 577 2.77 19.73 65.87
N SER A 578 1.89 20.64 65.45
CA SER A 578 0.53 20.82 65.99
C SER A 578 -0.34 19.59 65.73
N LYS A 579 -0.34 19.08 64.50
CA LYS A 579 -1.11 17.90 64.10
C LYS A 579 -0.56 16.63 64.73
N ARG A 580 0.77 16.50 64.86
CA ARG A 580 1.39 15.38 65.59
C ARG A 580 0.94 15.33 67.05
N LYS A 581 0.95 16.46 67.76
CA LYS A 581 0.46 16.55 69.15
C LYS A 581 -1.05 16.23 69.24
N ALA A 582 -1.86 16.75 68.33
CA ALA A 582 -3.29 16.49 68.28
C ALA A 582 -3.62 15.01 68.02
N LEU A 583 -2.89 14.36 67.11
CA LEU A 583 -3.06 12.95 66.80
C LEU A 583 -2.63 12.05 67.97
N ALA A 584 -1.51 12.36 68.62
CA ALA A 584 -1.06 11.62 69.80
C ALA A 584 -2.05 11.76 70.97
N ALA A 585 -2.59 12.96 71.20
CA ALA A 585 -3.62 13.19 72.21
C ALA A 585 -4.90 12.41 71.90
N LYS A 586 -5.35 12.42 70.64
CA LYS A 586 -6.53 11.66 70.21
C LYS A 586 -6.32 10.15 70.34
N LYS A 587 -5.17 9.61 69.91
CA LYS A 587 -4.85 8.19 70.08
C LYS A 587 -4.82 7.78 71.55
N LEU A 588 -4.26 8.61 72.42
CA LEU A 588 -4.26 8.37 73.86
C LEU A 588 -5.68 8.40 74.44
N GLU A 589 -6.54 9.32 73.99
CA GLU A 589 -7.95 9.38 74.40
C GLU A 589 -8.75 8.14 73.94
N ASP A 590 -8.60 7.75 72.67
CA ASP A 590 -9.28 6.58 72.10
C ASP A 590 -8.79 5.28 72.75
N ALA A 591 -7.49 5.15 73.01
CA ALA A 591 -6.91 4.00 73.70
C ALA A 591 -7.36 3.93 75.17
N LYS A 592 -7.48 5.08 75.87
CA LYS A 592 -8.07 5.14 77.23
C LYS A 592 -9.52 4.67 77.24
N LYS A 593 -10.34 5.14 76.30
CA LYS A 593 -11.76 4.71 76.20
C LYS A 593 -11.88 3.21 75.95
N THR A 594 -11.06 2.67 75.04
CA THR A 594 -11.05 1.23 74.73
C THR A 594 -10.64 0.41 75.94
N MET A 595 -9.59 0.84 76.64
CA MET A 595 -9.15 0.19 77.89
C MET A 595 -10.24 0.25 78.96
N GLU A 596 -10.89 1.39 79.17
CA GLU A 596 -11.96 1.53 80.17
C GLU A 596 -13.18 0.64 79.87
N GLU A 597 -13.56 0.51 78.60
CA GLU A 597 -14.65 -0.39 78.19
C GLU A 597 -14.29 -1.87 78.39
N GLU A 598 -13.07 -2.27 78.04
CA GLU A 598 -12.59 -3.65 78.17
C GLU A 598 -12.34 -4.02 79.64
N LYS A 599 -11.81 -3.08 80.43
CA LYS A 599 -11.69 -3.18 81.89
C LYS A 599 -13.07 -3.36 82.54
N LYS A 600 -14.08 -2.60 82.10
CA LYS A 600 -15.45 -2.73 82.59
C LYS A 600 -16.03 -4.12 82.30
N LYS A 601 -15.81 -4.67 81.09
CA LYS A 601 -16.25 -6.04 80.74
C LYS A 601 -15.57 -7.10 81.60
N LEU A 602 -14.27 -6.96 81.86
CA LEU A 602 -13.51 -7.89 82.72
C LEU A 602 -13.99 -7.82 84.18
N MET A 603 -14.27 -6.61 84.69
CA MET A 603 -14.86 -6.43 86.03
C MET A 603 -16.28 -7.03 86.13
N GLU A 604 -17.12 -6.87 85.12
CA GLU A 604 -18.47 -7.47 85.08
C GLU A 604 -18.43 -9.01 84.97
N ALA A 605 -17.37 -9.57 84.40
CA ALA A 605 -17.12 -11.01 84.35
C ALA A 605 -16.49 -11.58 85.64
N GLY A 606 -16.16 -10.73 86.63
CA GLY A 606 -15.57 -11.13 87.91
C GLY A 606 -14.06 -11.44 87.86
N ASP A 607 -13.36 -11.07 86.79
CA ASP A 607 -11.92 -11.31 86.60
C ASP A 607 -11.13 -10.03 86.93
N GLU A 608 -11.02 -9.72 88.22
CA GLU A 608 -10.33 -8.53 88.72
C GLU A 608 -8.83 -8.53 88.40
N ASP A 609 -8.20 -9.71 88.38
CA ASP A 609 -6.78 -9.88 88.07
C ASP A 609 -6.50 -9.53 86.59
N ALA A 610 -7.36 -9.96 85.66
CA ALA A 610 -7.24 -9.56 84.26
C ALA A 610 -7.50 -8.06 84.03
N ALA A 611 -8.45 -7.46 84.75
CA ALA A 611 -8.72 -6.02 84.67
C ALA A 611 -7.54 -5.17 85.16
N LYS A 612 -6.85 -5.64 86.21
CA LYS A 612 -5.65 -4.98 86.75
C LYS A 612 -4.44 -5.18 85.84
N ALA A 613 -4.26 -6.38 85.29
CA ALA A 613 -3.23 -6.67 84.29
C ALA A 613 -3.43 -5.83 83.00
N LEU A 614 -4.67 -5.59 82.58
CA LEU A 614 -4.98 -4.72 81.44
C LEU A 614 -4.60 -3.25 81.70
N GLU A 615 -4.87 -2.75 82.90
CA GLU A 615 -4.51 -1.38 83.30
C GLU A 615 -2.98 -1.19 83.43
N GLU A 616 -2.28 -2.17 84.00
CA GLU A 616 -0.82 -2.20 84.06
C GLU A 616 -0.22 -2.27 82.64
N LYS A 617 -0.76 -3.13 81.78
CA LYS A 617 -0.36 -3.24 80.37
C LYS A 617 -0.61 -1.94 79.61
N PHE A 618 -1.75 -1.28 79.82
CA PHE A 618 -2.04 0.02 79.22
C PHE A 618 -1.05 1.11 79.68
N ALA A 619 -0.70 1.15 80.97
CA ALA A 619 0.31 2.07 81.48
C ALA A 619 1.70 1.79 80.88
N GLN A 620 2.01 0.53 80.61
CA GLN A 620 3.25 0.10 79.97
C GLN A 620 3.28 0.43 78.46
N ASP A 621 2.19 0.17 77.74
CA ASP A 621 2.05 0.42 76.30
C ASP A 621 1.94 1.93 75.96
N THR A 622 1.50 2.76 76.91
CA THR A 622 1.40 4.23 76.75
C THR A 622 2.59 5.01 77.30
N ALA A 623 3.58 4.31 77.87
CA ALA A 623 4.86 4.93 78.24
C ALA A 623 5.57 5.46 76.99
N PRO A 624 6.32 6.59 77.06
CA PRO A 624 7.07 7.09 75.93
C PRO A 624 8.12 6.06 75.49
N VAL A 625 7.89 5.43 74.34
CA VAL A 625 8.88 4.53 73.74
C VAL A 625 9.91 5.39 73.00
N GLU A 626 11.18 5.34 73.41
CA GLU A 626 12.27 5.83 72.56
C GLU A 626 12.45 4.87 71.39
N VAL A 627 11.89 5.24 70.23
CA VAL A 627 12.11 4.51 68.99
C VAL A 627 13.51 4.83 68.51
N ASN A 628 14.46 3.92 68.73
CA ASN A 628 15.78 4.01 68.09
C ASN A 628 15.60 3.69 66.60
N PHE A 629 15.51 4.74 65.79
CA PHE A 629 15.20 4.64 64.38
C PHE A 629 16.33 3.97 63.57
N ASP A 630 17.57 4.08 64.04
CA ASP A 630 18.78 3.64 63.31
C ASP A 630 18.99 2.12 63.41
N ASP A 631 18.62 1.50 64.53
CA ASP A 631 18.77 0.05 64.78
C ASP A 631 17.49 -0.76 64.48
N LEU A 632 16.44 -0.13 63.94
CA LEU A 632 15.16 -0.77 63.62
C LEU A 632 15.29 -1.73 62.42
N ASP A 633 14.88 -2.99 62.58
CA ASP A 633 14.65 -3.91 61.46
C ASP A 633 13.38 -3.51 60.70
N VAL A 634 13.57 -2.92 59.51
CA VAL A 634 12.51 -2.40 58.65
C VAL A 634 11.50 -3.49 58.24
N PHE A 635 11.96 -4.74 58.10
CA PHE A 635 11.10 -5.83 57.62
C PHE A 635 10.24 -6.44 58.73
N ALA A 636 10.69 -6.36 59.99
CA ALA A 636 9.94 -6.80 61.17
C ALA A 636 8.80 -5.84 61.58
N VAL A 637 8.73 -4.64 61.00
CA VAL A 637 7.66 -3.67 61.30
C VAL A 637 6.29 -4.18 60.87
N GLU A 638 5.35 -4.28 61.81
CA GLU A 638 3.96 -4.67 61.54
C GLU A 638 3.11 -3.49 61.03
N ASP A 639 3.10 -2.36 61.74
CA ASP A 639 2.38 -1.13 61.33
C ASP A 639 3.35 -0.07 60.79
N VAL A 640 3.38 0.09 59.47
CA VAL A 640 4.22 1.11 58.81
C VAL A 640 3.75 2.55 59.05
N MET A 641 2.54 2.76 59.60
CA MET A 641 1.95 4.07 59.86
C MET A 641 2.21 4.59 61.28
N ASP A 642 2.65 3.72 62.18
CA ASP A 642 3.00 4.06 63.57
C ASP A 642 3.98 3.06 64.19
N LEU A 643 5.24 3.47 64.29
CA LEU A 643 6.31 2.75 65.00
C LEU A 643 6.30 3.03 66.52
N GLY A 644 5.40 3.89 67.00
CA GLY A 644 5.43 4.48 68.33
C GLY A 644 5.49 6.01 68.25
N ASN A 645 4.85 6.69 69.23
CA ASN A 645 4.75 8.16 69.28
C ASN A 645 4.19 8.82 68.00
N CYS A 646 3.29 8.13 67.28
CA CYS A 646 2.75 8.59 66.00
C CYS A 646 3.82 8.79 64.91
N MET A 647 4.95 8.08 64.97
CA MET A 647 6.01 8.16 63.96
C MET A 647 5.80 7.10 62.87
N PRO A 648 5.52 7.46 61.61
CA PRO A 648 5.45 6.47 60.52
C PRO A 648 6.85 6.02 60.09
N LEU A 649 6.96 4.82 59.50
CA LEU A 649 8.23 4.27 58.97
C LEU A 649 8.86 5.17 57.91
N PHE A 650 8.03 5.85 57.13
CA PHE A 650 8.42 6.79 56.07
C PHE A 650 8.57 8.24 56.56
N ALA A 651 8.75 8.48 57.88
CA ALA A 651 8.89 9.82 58.46
C ALA A 651 9.98 10.66 57.77
N ASN A 652 11.09 10.04 57.40
CA ASN A 652 12.25 10.70 56.80
C ASN A 652 12.24 10.70 55.25
N PHE A 653 11.18 10.23 54.61
CA PHE A 653 11.11 10.22 53.15
C PHE A 653 11.24 11.62 52.56
N VAL A 654 12.05 11.73 51.51
CA VAL A 654 12.11 12.90 50.62
C VAL A 654 11.39 12.61 49.29
N TYR A 655 11.42 13.57 48.37
CA TYR A 655 10.74 13.45 47.08
C TYR A 655 11.24 12.22 46.30
N GLU A 656 12.53 11.97 46.35
CA GLU A 656 13.23 10.89 45.68
C GLU A 656 12.74 9.53 46.19
N ASP A 657 12.55 9.38 47.50
CA ASP A 657 12.05 8.13 48.12
C ASP A 657 10.59 7.87 47.73
N TRP A 658 9.73 8.90 47.78
CA TRP A 658 8.34 8.78 47.31
C TRP A 658 8.25 8.38 45.84
N THR A 659 9.16 8.90 45.03
CA THR A 659 9.25 8.59 43.60
C THR A 659 9.67 7.14 43.38
N LEU A 660 10.69 6.67 44.11
CA LEU A 660 11.16 5.29 44.06
C LEU A 660 10.12 4.28 44.55
N LEU A 661 9.42 4.56 45.64
CA LEU A 661 8.30 3.73 46.12
C LEU A 661 7.22 3.59 45.05
N THR A 662 6.82 4.72 44.46
CA THR A 662 5.80 4.74 43.40
C THR A 662 6.28 3.93 42.19
N LEU A 663 7.54 4.08 41.80
CA LEU A 663 8.12 3.38 40.64
C LEU A 663 8.20 1.86 40.86
N ARG A 664 8.61 1.40 42.06
CA ARG A 664 8.61 -0.02 42.46
C ARG A 664 7.24 -0.64 42.27
N ALA A 665 6.23 0.01 42.84
CA ALA A 665 4.85 -0.42 42.72
C ALA A 665 4.41 -0.44 41.24
N GLU A 666 4.57 0.65 40.50
CA GLU A 666 4.12 0.74 39.11
C GLU A 666 4.75 -0.33 38.20
N LEU A 667 6.06 -0.56 38.30
CA LEU A 667 6.74 -1.57 37.48
C LEU A 667 6.31 -2.99 37.86
N HIS A 668 6.18 -3.28 39.16
CA HIS A 668 5.68 -4.58 39.61
C HIS A 668 4.27 -4.85 39.10
N LEU A 669 3.37 -3.89 39.28
CA LEU A 669 1.98 -4.00 38.83
C LEU A 669 1.89 -4.14 37.31
N LEU A 670 2.71 -3.38 36.56
CA LEU A 670 2.77 -3.46 35.11
C LEU A 670 3.12 -4.85 34.61
N LEU A 671 4.14 -5.49 35.19
CA LEU A 671 4.63 -6.79 34.72
C LEU A 671 3.62 -7.91 34.98
N HIS A 672 3.02 -7.96 36.18
CA HIS A 672 1.98 -8.94 36.49
C HIS A 672 0.70 -8.68 35.70
N SER A 673 0.29 -7.42 35.57
CA SER A 673 -0.90 -7.07 34.77
C SER A 673 -0.69 -7.35 33.29
N PHE A 674 0.50 -7.07 32.74
CA PHE A 674 0.84 -7.42 31.36
C PHE A 674 0.68 -8.92 31.11
N LYS A 675 1.24 -9.74 32.01
CA LYS A 675 1.18 -11.21 31.91
C LYS A 675 -0.27 -11.70 31.92
N LYS A 676 -1.12 -11.15 32.78
CA LYS A 676 -2.55 -11.50 32.89
C LYS A 676 -3.39 -10.99 31.72
N ASP A 677 -3.19 -9.73 31.35
CA ASP A 677 -4.00 -9.08 30.31
C ASP A 677 -3.68 -9.60 28.91
N LEU A 678 -2.43 -10.03 28.68
CA LEU A 678 -2.03 -10.63 27.41
C LEU A 678 -2.43 -12.10 27.31
N ASP A 679 -2.43 -12.81 28.43
CA ASP A 679 -2.84 -14.23 28.55
C ASP A 679 -2.17 -15.15 27.50
N ASP A 680 -0.87 -14.94 27.26
CA ASP A 680 -0.07 -15.72 26.31
C ASP A 680 1.09 -16.41 27.06
N PRO A 681 1.06 -17.75 27.21
CA PRO A 681 2.08 -18.48 27.96
C PRO A 681 3.48 -18.40 27.33
N ASP A 682 3.57 -18.19 26.02
CA ASP A 682 4.86 -18.01 25.33
C ASP A 682 5.40 -16.58 25.46
N ARG A 683 4.59 -15.65 26.00
CA ARG A 683 4.93 -14.25 26.16
C ARG A 683 4.59 -13.76 27.57
N PRO A 684 5.26 -14.28 28.61
CA PRO A 684 4.99 -13.90 29.99
C PRO A 684 5.44 -12.46 30.34
N GLY A 685 6.19 -11.80 29.45
CA GLY A 685 6.73 -10.45 29.67
C GLY A 685 7.11 -9.75 28.35
N PHE A 686 7.91 -8.70 28.47
CA PHE A 686 8.41 -7.92 27.34
C PHE A 686 9.83 -7.41 27.60
N VAL A 687 10.56 -7.09 26.53
CA VAL A 687 11.93 -6.54 26.60
C VAL A 687 11.95 -5.05 26.96
N GLU A 688 13.08 -4.57 27.47
CA GLU A 688 13.32 -3.17 27.85
C GLU A 688 12.84 -2.16 26.79
N ALA A 689 13.12 -2.40 25.51
CA ALA A 689 12.75 -1.51 24.41
C ALA A 689 11.24 -1.20 24.35
N HIS A 690 10.41 -2.05 24.94
CA HIS A 690 8.95 -1.90 24.97
C HIS A 690 8.42 -1.31 26.28
N LEU A 691 9.27 -1.10 27.28
CA LEU A 691 8.87 -0.58 28.60
C LEU A 691 8.16 0.76 28.49
N ALA A 692 8.73 1.71 27.74
CA ALA A 692 8.14 3.02 27.56
C ALA A 692 6.72 2.96 26.96
N TYR A 693 6.51 2.07 26.00
CA TYR A 693 5.23 1.87 25.34
C TYR A 693 4.17 1.32 26.31
N TYR A 694 4.48 0.24 27.04
CA TYR A 694 3.51 -0.35 27.96
C TYR A 694 3.28 0.50 29.20
N TYR A 695 4.32 1.15 29.74
CA TYR A 695 4.17 2.08 30.85
C TYR A 695 3.21 3.23 30.48
N GLN A 696 3.35 3.80 29.29
CA GLN A 696 2.40 4.80 28.78
C GLN A 696 1.00 4.21 28.57
N LYS A 697 0.89 2.97 28.10
CA LYS A 697 -0.40 2.32 27.85
C LYS A 697 -1.20 2.10 29.13
N TYR A 698 -0.55 1.62 30.19
CA TYR A 698 -1.14 1.30 31.49
C TYR A 698 -1.38 2.55 32.35
N PHE A 699 -0.35 3.39 32.53
CA PHE A 699 -0.41 4.51 33.48
C PHE A 699 -0.76 5.86 32.86
N LYS A 700 -0.80 5.96 31.52
CA LYS A 700 -0.94 7.23 30.78
C LYS A 700 0.15 8.26 31.12
N LYS A 701 1.33 7.76 31.49
CA LYS A 701 2.53 8.55 31.83
C LYS A 701 3.63 8.29 30.81
N SER A 702 4.38 9.33 30.44
CA SER A 702 5.59 9.15 29.62
C SER A 702 6.70 8.52 30.45
N TRP A 703 7.44 7.58 29.85
CA TRP A 703 8.64 7.02 30.46
C TRP A 703 9.88 7.81 30.03
N ASN A 704 10.70 8.24 30.98
CA ASN A 704 11.96 8.94 30.72
C ASN A 704 12.97 8.69 31.85
N PHE A 705 14.13 8.10 31.52
CA PHE A 705 15.21 7.84 32.48
C PHE A 705 15.76 9.11 33.14
N GLY A 706 15.82 10.22 32.41
CA GLY A 706 16.32 11.51 32.92
C GLY A 706 15.46 12.07 34.06
N GLN A 707 14.18 11.70 34.15
CA GLN A 707 13.33 12.09 35.29
C GLN A 707 13.86 11.51 36.61
N TYR A 708 14.46 10.33 36.55
CA TYR A 708 15.02 9.59 37.69
C TYR A 708 16.54 9.77 37.82
N GLY A 709 17.14 10.69 37.05
CA GLY A 709 18.60 10.90 37.07
C GLY A 709 19.40 9.70 36.54
N LEU A 710 18.77 8.84 35.73
CA LEU A 710 19.39 7.64 35.16
C LEU A 710 19.77 7.87 33.70
N ALA A 711 20.89 7.29 33.26
CA ALA A 711 21.34 7.37 31.88
C ALA A 711 20.91 6.14 31.07
N LYS A 712 20.91 4.97 31.72
CA LYS A 712 20.64 3.67 31.09
C LYS A 712 19.71 2.83 31.96
N PHE A 713 19.11 1.80 31.35
CA PHE A 713 18.26 0.85 32.05
C PHE A 713 19.01 -0.01 33.08
N THR A 714 20.30 -0.26 32.87
CA THR A 714 21.17 -0.92 33.87
C THR A 714 21.16 -0.18 35.20
N ASP A 715 21.16 1.14 35.16
CA ASP A 715 21.15 1.99 36.35
C ASP A 715 19.81 1.85 37.11
N LEU A 716 18.71 1.60 36.40
CA LEU A 716 17.40 1.33 37.00
C LEU A 716 17.40 -0.01 37.72
N LEU A 717 17.93 -1.06 37.07
CA LEU A 717 18.06 -2.38 37.69
C LEU A 717 18.91 -2.29 38.96
N ASP A 718 19.98 -1.49 38.94
CA ASP A 718 20.85 -1.35 40.10
C ASP A 718 20.16 -0.73 41.32
N ILE A 719 19.26 0.23 41.09
CA ILE A 719 18.53 0.92 42.18
C ILE A 719 17.27 0.13 42.61
N MET A 720 16.80 -0.82 41.80
CA MET A 720 15.52 -1.52 41.98
C MET A 720 15.62 -3.05 41.84
N LYS A 721 16.74 -3.65 42.26
CA LYS A 721 16.98 -5.11 42.24
C LYS A 721 15.91 -5.91 43.00
N ASP A 722 15.24 -5.27 43.95
CA ASP A 722 14.17 -5.85 44.77
C ASP A 722 12.81 -5.95 44.06
N ALA A 723 12.62 -5.20 42.97
CA ALA A 723 11.34 -5.10 42.27
C ALA A 723 11.40 -5.63 40.83
N LEU A 724 12.54 -5.46 40.15
CA LEU A 724 12.68 -5.73 38.72
C LEU A 724 13.96 -6.53 38.42
N THR A 725 13.82 -7.57 37.59
CA THR A 725 14.94 -8.33 37.03
C THR A 725 14.73 -8.61 35.54
N VAL A 726 15.76 -9.12 34.87
CA VAL A 726 15.75 -9.49 33.45
C VAL A 726 16.06 -10.98 33.32
N ASP A 727 15.21 -11.69 32.60
CA ASP A 727 15.43 -13.10 32.28
C ASP A 727 16.62 -13.28 31.33
N SER A 728 17.57 -14.14 31.68
CA SER A 728 18.80 -14.32 30.89
C SER A 728 18.58 -15.02 29.54
N THR A 729 17.45 -15.73 29.37
CA THR A 729 17.17 -16.50 28.15
C THR A 729 16.32 -15.69 27.16
N SER A 730 15.26 -15.06 27.66
CA SER A 730 14.28 -14.32 26.85
C SER A 730 14.53 -12.80 26.81
N ASN A 731 15.38 -12.27 27.70
CA ASN A 731 15.54 -10.83 27.95
C ASN A 731 14.24 -10.12 28.36
N PHE A 732 13.22 -10.87 28.80
CA PHE A 732 11.99 -10.29 29.31
C PHE A 732 12.19 -9.74 30.72
N LEU A 733 11.54 -8.61 30.97
CA LEU A 733 11.42 -8.02 32.28
C LEU A 733 10.52 -8.91 33.16
N GLN A 734 10.98 -9.17 34.39
CA GLN A 734 10.26 -9.98 35.38
C GLN A 734 10.17 -9.24 36.72
N ALA A 735 9.02 -9.38 37.37
CA ALA A 735 8.83 -8.91 38.73
C ALA A 735 9.52 -9.87 39.70
N VAL A 736 10.27 -9.33 40.65
CA VAL A 736 10.99 -10.14 41.65
C VAL A 736 10.06 -10.64 42.74
N GLN A 737 9.08 -9.83 43.12
CA GLN A 737 8.10 -10.15 44.16
C GLN A 737 6.90 -10.93 43.60
N ALA A 738 6.29 -11.75 44.45
CA ALA A 738 5.03 -12.44 44.16
C ALA A 738 3.89 -11.46 43.86
N GLU A 739 2.92 -11.89 43.07
CA GLU A 739 1.85 -11.02 42.57
C GLU A 739 0.97 -10.41 43.68
N ASP A 740 0.75 -11.15 44.76
CA ASP A 740 -0.11 -10.77 45.88
C ASP A 740 0.61 -9.94 46.95
N VAL A 741 1.84 -9.51 46.67
CA VAL A 741 2.65 -8.75 47.62
C VAL A 741 1.96 -7.44 48.04
N GLY A 742 1.93 -7.19 49.35
CA GLY A 742 1.42 -5.95 49.92
C GLY A 742 2.28 -4.75 49.52
N LEU A 743 1.64 -3.58 49.35
CA LEU A 743 2.33 -2.34 48.99
C LEU A 743 3.33 -1.93 50.09
N GLU A 744 3.07 -2.32 51.32
CA GLU A 744 3.92 -2.12 52.50
C GLU A 744 5.32 -2.70 52.28
N THR A 745 5.43 -3.80 51.54
CA THR A 745 6.72 -4.43 51.22
C THR A 745 7.61 -3.50 50.38
N PHE A 746 7.04 -2.82 49.38
CA PHE A 746 7.80 -1.84 48.58
C PHE A 746 8.20 -0.62 49.40
N LEU A 747 7.38 -0.24 50.40
CA LEU A 747 7.72 0.81 51.34
C LEU A 747 8.92 0.42 52.20
N LYS A 748 8.91 -0.80 52.72
CA LYS A 748 10.02 -1.38 53.49
C LYS A 748 11.32 -1.41 52.70
N TYR A 749 11.31 -1.93 51.46
CA TYR A 749 12.49 -1.87 50.58
C TYR A 749 12.95 -0.44 50.30
N THR A 750 12.02 0.50 50.12
CA THR A 750 12.39 1.90 49.85
C THR A 750 13.06 2.54 51.06
N GLU A 751 12.59 2.28 52.28
CA GLU A 751 13.20 2.75 53.52
C GLU A 751 14.55 2.10 53.80
N ASP A 752 14.66 0.78 53.62
CA ASP A 752 15.93 0.06 53.79
C ASP A 752 17.01 0.61 52.82
N HIS A 753 16.66 0.77 51.54
CA HIS A 753 17.57 1.36 50.56
C HIS A 753 17.86 2.85 50.85
N ARG A 754 16.94 3.59 51.48
CA ARG A 754 17.19 4.98 51.90
C ARG A 754 18.24 5.03 53.01
N ARG A 755 18.12 4.16 54.02
CA ARG A 755 19.08 4.02 55.12
C ARG A 755 20.46 3.62 54.62
N GLU A 756 20.52 2.66 53.70
CA GLU A 756 21.79 2.26 53.07
C GLU A 756 22.44 3.43 52.30
N ARG A 757 21.66 4.20 51.54
CA ARG A 757 22.17 5.39 50.84
C ARG A 757 22.68 6.45 51.82
N GLU A 758 21.96 6.69 52.92
CA GLU A 758 22.35 7.63 53.97
C GLU A 758 23.67 7.21 54.62
N ARG A 759 23.81 5.94 55.01
CA ARG A 759 25.06 5.36 55.54
C ARG A 759 26.24 5.52 54.59
N ARG A 760 26.03 5.34 53.28
CA ARG A 760 27.07 5.56 52.26
C ARG A 760 27.45 7.04 52.12
N VAL A 761 26.47 7.94 52.15
CA VAL A 761 26.72 9.39 52.12
C VAL A 761 27.49 9.83 53.36
N ASP A 762 27.13 9.35 54.55
CA ASP A 762 27.82 9.67 55.80
C ASP A 762 29.26 9.11 55.83
N ALA A 763 29.49 7.99 55.15
CA ALA A 763 30.82 7.44 54.91
C ALA A 763 31.64 8.18 53.81
N GLY A 764 31.08 9.24 53.20
CA GLY A 764 31.74 10.08 52.20
C GLY A 764 31.54 9.66 50.74
N ASP A 765 30.67 8.69 50.45
CA ASP A 765 30.32 8.30 49.10
C ASP A 765 29.17 9.16 48.54
N GLU A 766 29.52 10.33 48.00
CA GLU A 766 28.59 11.28 47.38
C GLU A 766 27.84 10.69 46.16
N THR A 767 28.29 9.56 45.59
CA THR A 767 27.62 8.93 44.45
C THR A 767 26.31 8.25 44.84
N ALA A 768 26.08 8.00 46.14
CA ALA A 768 24.84 7.43 46.66
C ALA A 768 23.67 8.43 46.71
N LYS A 769 23.91 9.73 46.46
CA LYS A 769 22.90 10.78 46.54
C LYS A 769 22.02 10.84 45.29
N LEU A 770 20.72 10.57 45.45
CA LEU A 770 19.74 10.65 44.36
C LEU A 770 19.42 12.10 43.98
N LYS A 771 19.37 12.39 42.68
CA LYS A 771 18.99 13.70 42.13
C LYS A 771 17.95 13.53 41.04
N PHE A 772 16.67 13.58 41.42
CA PHE A 772 15.56 13.42 40.47
C PHE A 772 15.06 14.78 39.99
N THR A 773 14.59 14.81 38.74
CA THR A 773 13.96 16.01 38.19
C THR A 773 12.57 16.17 38.78
N ARG A 774 12.31 17.31 39.44
CA ARG A 774 10.99 17.60 40.04
C ARG A 774 10.04 18.16 38.97
N PRO A 775 8.77 17.71 38.90
CA PRO A 775 7.82 18.25 37.95
C PRO A 775 7.55 19.72 38.25
N THR A 776 7.62 20.56 37.21
CA THR A 776 7.28 21.97 37.30
C THR A 776 5.79 22.09 37.65
N PRO A 777 5.40 22.90 38.66
CA PRO A 777 3.99 23.15 38.93
C PRO A 777 3.31 23.71 37.66
N PRO A 778 2.08 23.28 37.33
CA PRO A 778 1.35 23.90 36.23
C PRO A 778 1.24 25.41 36.50
N PRO A 779 1.37 26.28 35.47
CA PRO A 779 1.28 27.70 35.66
C PRO A 779 -0.05 28.03 36.34
N THR A 780 0.02 28.73 37.47
CA THR A 780 -1.15 29.29 38.14
C THR A 780 -1.88 30.14 37.11
N ARG A 781 -3.09 29.73 36.72
CA ARG A 781 -4.00 30.62 35.98
C ARG A 781 -4.24 31.83 36.88
N GLN A 782 -3.51 32.92 36.64
CA GLN A 782 -3.83 34.21 37.22
C GLN A 782 -5.24 34.55 36.76
N ALA A 783 -6.15 34.66 37.73
CA ALA A 783 -7.46 35.21 37.52
C ALA A 783 -7.27 36.65 37.01
N ASP A 784 -7.51 36.85 35.73
CA ASP A 784 -7.57 38.16 35.09
C ASP A 784 -8.63 38.99 35.81
N LYS A 785 -8.19 40.02 36.55
CA LYS A 785 -9.07 41.01 37.16
C LYS A 785 -9.59 41.93 36.07
N GLY A 786 -10.58 41.44 35.32
CA GLY A 786 -11.39 42.23 34.42
C GLY A 786 -12.13 43.34 35.17
N LYS A 787 -11.90 44.59 34.73
CA LYS A 787 -12.65 45.79 35.13
C LYS A 787 -14.15 45.55 34.95
N GLY A 788 -14.93 46.02 35.92
CA GLY A 788 -16.37 45.80 36.01
C GLY A 788 -17.19 46.42 34.88
N SER A 789 -18.31 45.75 34.60
CA SER A 789 -19.52 46.33 34.01
C SER A 789 -20.72 45.45 34.38
N VAL A 790 -21.32 45.80 35.51
CA VAL A 790 -22.73 45.72 35.95
C VAL A 790 -23.71 44.76 35.24
N SER A 791 -24.39 44.00 36.11
CA SER A 791 -25.78 43.50 36.11
C SER A 791 -26.09 42.08 35.60
N GLY A 792 -26.82 41.34 36.45
CA GLY A 792 -27.64 40.20 36.01
C GLY A 792 -27.67 39.01 36.96
N LYS A 793 -28.49 39.08 38.01
CA LYS A 793 -28.89 38.03 38.97
C LYS A 793 -29.09 36.62 38.35
N GLY A 794 -28.74 35.57 39.11
CA GLY A 794 -29.59 34.35 39.17
C GLY A 794 -28.93 32.99 39.42
N LYS A 795 -28.88 32.58 40.70
CA LYS A 795 -29.09 31.22 41.29
C LYS A 795 -28.26 29.98 40.85
N ALA A 796 -27.54 29.45 41.86
CA ALA A 796 -27.48 28.06 42.38
C ALA A 796 -27.63 26.87 41.39
N ALA A 797 -26.58 26.03 41.25
CA ALA A 797 -26.44 24.68 41.83
C ALA A 797 -27.47 23.65 41.28
N THR A 798 -27.13 22.47 40.75
CA THR A 798 -26.37 21.39 41.39
C THR A 798 -26.12 20.25 40.37
N GLN A 799 -24.95 19.62 40.46
CA GLN A 799 -24.52 18.24 40.19
C GLN A 799 -25.25 17.25 39.24
N SER A 800 -24.39 16.39 38.66
CA SER A 800 -24.58 14.97 38.29
C SER A 800 -25.28 14.71 36.94
N SER A 801 -25.01 13.68 36.14
CA SER A 801 -24.01 12.60 36.09
C SER A 801 -24.07 12.00 34.68
N ALA A 802 -23.09 11.15 34.35
CA ALA A 802 -23.18 9.99 33.44
C ALA A 802 -23.60 10.23 31.97
N TYR A 803 -22.65 9.97 31.05
CA TYR A 803 -22.94 9.77 29.64
C TYR A 803 -22.63 8.32 29.27
N GLU A 804 -23.69 7.53 29.11
CA GLU A 804 -23.69 6.23 28.44
C GLU A 804 -24.23 6.42 27.01
N SER A 805 -23.62 5.69 26.10
CA SER A 805 -23.73 5.79 24.65
C SER A 805 -24.96 5.05 24.12
N SER A 806 -25.76 5.70 23.28
CA SER A 806 -26.54 5.01 22.24
C SER A 806 -26.81 5.93 21.05
N TYR A 807 -26.26 5.57 19.89
CA TYR A 807 -26.53 6.16 18.59
C TYR A 807 -27.77 5.53 17.95
N GLN A 808 -28.76 6.32 17.52
CA GLN A 808 -29.49 6.12 16.26
C GLN A 808 -30.24 7.40 15.81
N THR A 809 -29.85 7.88 14.63
CA THR A 809 -30.70 8.31 13.49
C THR A 809 -31.74 9.45 13.66
N LYS A 810 -31.51 10.61 13.00
CA LYS A 810 -32.19 11.08 11.77
C LYS A 810 -31.86 12.56 11.40
N ARG A 811 -31.80 12.78 10.08
CA ARG A 811 -31.69 13.99 9.22
C ARG A 811 -32.71 15.12 9.52
N PRO A 812 -32.77 16.28 8.79
CA PRO A 812 -31.98 16.76 7.63
C PRO A 812 -31.46 18.22 7.74
N TYR A 813 -30.50 18.60 6.89
CA TYR A 813 -30.12 20.00 6.68
C TYR A 813 -30.61 20.51 5.32
N GLN A 814 -31.28 21.66 5.36
CA GLN A 814 -31.78 22.43 4.23
C GLN A 814 -30.66 23.10 3.44
N GLN A 815 -30.87 23.17 2.13
CA GLN A 815 -30.10 23.97 1.18
C GLN A 815 -30.23 25.47 1.49
N SER A 816 -29.11 26.18 1.42
CA SER A 816 -29.08 27.63 1.25
C SER A 816 -27.94 27.98 0.29
N SER A 817 -28.34 28.48 -0.87
CA SER A 817 -27.54 29.00 -1.97
C SER A 817 -26.89 30.35 -1.65
N GLY A 818 -25.59 30.48 -1.92
CA GLY A 818 -24.86 31.75 -1.99
C GLY A 818 -23.68 31.65 -2.96
N PRO A 819 -23.35 32.69 -3.74
CA PRO A 819 -22.34 32.62 -4.80
C PRO A 819 -20.91 32.76 -4.24
N PRO A 820 -19.89 32.08 -4.83
CA PRO A 820 -18.55 32.12 -4.28
C PRO A 820 -17.77 33.36 -4.73
N ALA A 821 -17.09 33.97 -3.76
CA ALA A 821 -16.10 35.03 -3.96
C ALA A 821 -14.85 34.48 -4.65
N LYS A 822 -14.32 35.26 -5.61
CA LYS A 822 -13.07 35.00 -6.33
C LYS A 822 -11.87 35.04 -5.38
N GLN A 823 -11.08 33.96 -5.34
CA GLN A 823 -9.72 33.96 -4.80
C GLN A 823 -8.69 33.81 -5.94
N PRO A 824 -7.51 34.43 -5.81
CA PRO A 824 -6.53 34.49 -6.90
C PRO A 824 -5.81 33.15 -7.12
N ARG A 825 -5.64 32.84 -8.40
CA ARG A 825 -4.88 31.70 -8.94
C ARG A 825 -3.42 31.77 -8.53
N THR A 826 -2.91 30.72 -7.88
CA THR A 826 -1.48 30.41 -7.82
C THR A 826 -1.12 29.47 -8.97
N SER A 827 -0.38 29.99 -9.94
CA SER A 827 0.24 29.23 -11.03
C SER A 827 1.49 28.52 -10.52
N TYR A 828 1.49 27.20 -10.50
CA TYR A 828 2.69 26.40 -10.25
C TYR A 828 3.40 26.16 -11.59
N SER A 829 4.54 26.85 -11.79
CA SER A 829 5.47 26.58 -12.89
C SER A 829 6.84 26.27 -12.33
N SER A 830 7.38 25.16 -12.83
CA SER A 830 8.78 24.89 -13.14
C SER A 830 9.84 25.11 -12.06
N TYR A 831 10.43 23.97 -11.70
CA TYR A 831 11.79 23.81 -11.22
C TYR A 831 12.81 24.76 -11.90
N GLY A 832 13.66 25.38 -11.08
CA GLY A 832 14.83 26.14 -11.50
C GLY A 832 15.56 26.75 -10.30
N SER A 833 16.47 25.98 -9.71
CA SER A 833 17.39 26.43 -8.66
C SER A 833 18.58 27.17 -9.28
N TYR A 834 18.94 28.36 -8.77
CA TYR A 834 20.25 28.68 -8.14
C TYR A 834 20.50 30.20 -8.03
N HIS A 835 20.70 30.64 -6.78
CA HIS A 835 21.66 31.63 -6.26
C HIS A 835 21.86 33.01 -6.92
N GLY A 836 21.76 34.06 -6.08
CA GLY A 836 22.80 35.10 -6.06
C GLY A 836 22.35 36.56 -5.93
N TYR A 837 22.32 37.05 -4.69
CA TYR A 837 22.81 38.36 -4.21
C TYR A 837 22.26 39.71 -4.73
N HIS A 838 21.88 40.56 -3.76
CA HIS A 838 21.92 42.04 -3.61
C HIS A 838 21.90 42.94 -4.88
N GLY A 839 21.18 44.05 -4.97
CA GLY A 839 20.46 44.85 -3.98
C GLY A 839 20.17 46.24 -4.59
N ARG A 840 19.19 46.96 -4.00
CA ARG A 840 18.92 48.42 -4.08
C ARG A 840 19.16 49.16 -5.41
N ARG A 841 18.08 49.57 -6.07
CA ARG A 841 17.51 50.93 -5.93
C ARG A 841 16.09 50.98 -6.46
#